data_AF-A0A975XAY7-F1
#
_entry.id   AF-A0A975XAY7-F1
#
_cell.length_a   1.000
_cell.length_b   1.000
_cell.length_c   1.000
_cell.angle_alpha   90.00
_cell.angle_beta   90.00
_cell.angle_gamma   90.00
#
_symmetry.space_group_name_H-M   'P 1'
#
loop_
_entity.id
_entity.type
_entity.pdbx_description
1 polymer ?
#
loop_
_entity_poly.entity_id
_entity_poly.type
_entity_poly.pdbx_seq_one_letter_code
_entity_poly.pdbx_strand_id
1 'polypeptide(L)'
;MNKLMIVGHPTSDYQDVEALLIECGMTKALPSRRERLTPVEISSMLLKAHSSAEQSAFERVRNLPQVEAGPIWHGMALDLMLGNIEQKLWGWADPHALQLLDYWKKLDPSIAFVLVYDSPESLLVRSSDAGLQLEGLQGCIREWCSYNEALLHFFYRNSERSLLVHAQQVRASASGYLQQVRARISAPVGSILEVPRDRILINEARHDAAIWGDASGKVLPSARPAGAIKRFLAKTLISDKPEVAQLFEELQTAANLPLVTSADGSEAVHRAWLELLSIEQSEATYQVELKRQETEFVRRIEDLQGSIGNLHSKLANAERENLIKLQKLHEVQEQSECYRNELLEEAGKVFKLGQYQSLAEDRKKEIAKLEQQILEKEALASTAQQKLSVLVERSTQDSAHILQLEKDVSALTKEAAKSRVQRHDMETALLHAQEELERSHIELQKALEKSSPSSEERIGTDEHLKRLSLQKAEADKRAAQLDLVRLDLEKRNGRLQSEVSALVERIHRMQEEWEGRLLASPANVTKLPEHYGAAERVRRQLSYRLGATMIKHSYSVGGWLSMPLGLAKEAKRFRNEKKYRSKEKLPPIASYRDAHEADRMRRHLSYRLGAKMLGNAGSPLGWVRMPFILRREVNAFREERSKK
;
A
#
# COMPACT_ATOMS: atom_id res chain seq x y z
N MET A 1 -25.71 -70.56 -29.24
CA MET A 1 -25.83 -69.21 -28.63
C MET A 1 -25.61 -68.22 -29.74
N ASN A 2 -26.38 -67.13 -29.78
CA ASN A 2 -26.41 -66.28 -30.96
C ASN A 2 -25.59 -65.01 -30.70
N LYS A 3 -24.69 -64.68 -31.62
CA LYS A 3 -23.66 -63.65 -31.44
C LYS A 3 -23.63 -62.76 -32.66
N LEU A 4 -23.79 -61.45 -32.47
CA LEU A 4 -23.76 -60.45 -33.53
C LEU A 4 -22.55 -59.53 -33.37
N MET A 5 -21.71 -59.45 -34.41
CA MET A 5 -20.64 -58.47 -34.48
C MET A 5 -20.97 -57.45 -35.57
N ILE A 6 -21.10 -56.18 -35.18
CA ILE A 6 -21.47 -55.07 -36.07
C ILE A 6 -20.20 -54.31 -36.45
N VAL A 7 -19.93 -54.19 -37.75
CA VAL A 7 -18.72 -53.53 -38.26
C VAL A 7 -19.13 -52.59 -39.40
N GLY A 8 -18.71 -51.35 -39.30
CA GLY A 8 -19.00 -50.30 -40.28
C GLY A 8 -18.02 -49.14 -40.11
N HIS A 9 -17.83 -48.35 -41.16
CA HIS A 9 -16.89 -47.24 -41.15
C HIS A 9 -17.20 -46.26 -40.00
N PRO A 10 -16.22 -45.59 -39.37
CA PRO A 10 -16.49 -44.67 -38.25
C PRO A 10 -17.52 -43.56 -38.53
N THR A 11 -17.80 -43.27 -39.80
CA THR A 11 -18.81 -42.28 -40.24
C THR A 11 -20.16 -42.88 -40.65
N SER A 12 -20.34 -44.21 -40.69
CA SER A 12 -21.49 -44.88 -41.33
C SER A 12 -22.65 -45.21 -40.39
N ASP A 13 -22.87 -44.43 -39.33
CA ASP A 13 -23.96 -44.57 -38.35
C ASP A 13 -24.20 -46.01 -37.81
N TYR A 14 -23.14 -46.81 -37.71
CA TYR A 14 -23.22 -48.19 -37.21
C TYR A 14 -23.73 -48.25 -35.75
N GLN A 15 -23.60 -47.16 -35.00
CA GLN A 15 -24.14 -47.01 -33.64
C GLN A 15 -25.67 -46.99 -33.63
N ASP A 16 -26.32 -46.41 -34.65
CA ASP A 16 -27.79 -46.43 -34.78
C ASP A 16 -28.27 -47.86 -35.05
N VAL A 17 -27.50 -48.62 -35.83
CA VAL A 17 -27.77 -50.04 -36.12
C VAL A 17 -27.58 -50.91 -34.86
N GLU A 18 -26.55 -50.63 -34.04
CA GLU A 18 -26.39 -51.26 -32.72
C GLU A 18 -27.57 -50.92 -31.80
N ALA A 19 -27.95 -49.64 -31.72
CA ALA A 19 -29.05 -49.18 -30.87
C ALA A 19 -30.40 -49.83 -31.25
N LEU A 20 -30.74 -49.90 -32.54
CA LEU A 20 -31.97 -50.54 -33.01
C LEU A 20 -32.01 -52.04 -32.68
N LEU A 21 -30.89 -52.76 -32.77
CA LEU A 21 -30.82 -54.17 -32.36
C LEU A 21 -31.01 -54.34 -30.85
N ILE A 22 -30.47 -53.41 -30.04
CA ILE A 22 -30.64 -53.41 -28.58
C ILE A 22 -32.08 -53.09 -28.18
N GLU A 23 -32.69 -52.06 -28.76
CA GLU A 23 -34.10 -51.71 -28.51
C GLU A 23 -35.06 -52.86 -28.86
N CYS A 24 -34.68 -53.73 -29.80
CA CYS A 24 -35.46 -54.93 -30.15
C CYS A 24 -35.20 -56.14 -29.25
N GLY A 25 -34.11 -56.19 -28.47
CA GLY A 25 -33.83 -57.29 -27.53
C GLY A 25 -32.41 -57.90 -27.56
N MET A 26 -31.46 -57.37 -28.33
CA MET A 26 -30.05 -57.79 -28.24
C MET A 26 -29.39 -57.25 -26.96
N THR A 27 -28.74 -58.09 -26.16
CA THR A 27 -27.93 -57.60 -25.03
C THR A 27 -26.54 -57.15 -25.48
N LYS A 28 -26.03 -56.05 -24.88
CA LYS A 28 -24.63 -55.64 -25.09
C LYS A 28 -23.67 -56.66 -24.47
N ALA A 29 -22.55 -56.90 -25.14
CA ALA A 29 -21.46 -57.72 -24.61
C ALA A 29 -21.01 -57.26 -23.22
N LEU A 30 -21.08 -58.17 -22.25
CA LEU A 30 -20.42 -58.04 -20.95
C LEU A 30 -18.91 -58.24 -21.10
N PRO A 31 -18.09 -57.65 -20.21
CA PRO A 31 -16.65 -57.83 -20.23
C PRO A 31 -16.21 -59.28 -19.88
N SER A 32 -14.97 -59.63 -20.22
CA SER A 32 -14.34 -60.93 -19.91
C SER A 32 -14.29 -61.22 -18.40
N ARG A 33 -14.47 -62.49 -17.98
CA ARG A 33 -14.58 -62.87 -16.55
C ARG A 33 -13.32 -62.58 -15.74
N ARG A 34 -12.12 -62.70 -16.33
CA ARG A 34 -10.81 -62.51 -15.67
C ARG A 34 -10.35 -61.05 -15.73
N GLU A 35 -10.05 -60.58 -16.93
CA GLU A 35 -9.40 -59.28 -17.17
C GLU A 35 -10.38 -58.10 -17.18
N ARG A 36 -11.70 -58.37 -17.15
CA ARG A 36 -12.78 -57.38 -17.25
C ARG A 36 -12.72 -56.46 -18.49
N LEU A 37 -12.10 -56.92 -19.57
CA LEU A 37 -11.98 -56.18 -20.83
C LEU A 37 -13.25 -56.32 -21.69
N THR A 38 -13.62 -55.24 -22.36
CA THR A 38 -14.68 -55.22 -23.38
C THR A 38 -14.15 -55.75 -24.73
N PRO A 39 -15.04 -56.13 -25.68
CA PRO A 39 -14.62 -56.59 -27.00
C PRO A 39 -13.75 -55.56 -27.75
N VAL A 40 -14.11 -54.28 -27.67
CA VAL A 40 -13.39 -53.18 -28.35
C VAL A 40 -12.01 -52.94 -27.75
N GLU A 41 -11.86 -53.09 -26.42
CA GLU A 41 -10.55 -53.04 -25.78
C GLU A 41 -9.65 -54.19 -26.23
N ILE A 42 -10.21 -55.42 -26.30
CA ILE A 42 -9.52 -56.61 -26.82
C ILE A 42 -9.09 -56.39 -28.28
N SER A 43 -9.98 -55.94 -29.17
CA SER A 43 -9.62 -55.52 -30.54
C SER A 43 -8.48 -54.49 -30.54
N SER A 44 -8.55 -53.47 -29.69
CA SER A 44 -7.52 -52.43 -29.62
C SER A 44 -6.17 -52.97 -29.16
N MET A 45 -6.14 -53.97 -28.27
CA MET A 45 -4.92 -54.61 -27.78
C MET A 45 -4.32 -55.52 -28.86
N LEU A 46 -5.16 -56.28 -29.58
CA LEU A 46 -4.75 -57.08 -30.73
C LEU A 46 -4.11 -56.19 -31.80
N LEU A 47 -4.80 -55.11 -32.18
CA LEU A 47 -4.29 -54.17 -33.17
C LEU A 47 -2.98 -53.53 -32.71
N LYS A 48 -2.86 -53.07 -31.45
CA LYS A 48 -1.60 -52.50 -30.91
C LYS A 48 -0.45 -53.49 -30.81
N ALA A 49 -0.73 -54.77 -30.58
CA ALA A 49 0.29 -55.81 -30.47
C ALA A 49 0.81 -56.31 -31.83
N HIS A 50 -0.02 -56.24 -32.87
CA HIS A 50 0.32 -56.72 -34.21
C HIS A 50 0.64 -55.62 -35.22
N SER A 51 0.22 -54.36 -34.98
CA SER A 51 0.70 -53.20 -35.75
C SER A 51 2.09 -52.76 -35.30
N SER A 52 3.12 -53.31 -35.96
CA SER A 52 4.49 -52.82 -35.83
C SER A 52 4.59 -51.36 -36.28
N ALA A 53 5.37 -50.54 -35.57
CA ALA A 53 5.29 -49.08 -35.57
C ALA A 53 5.79 -48.35 -36.84
N GLU A 54 6.02 -49.07 -37.95
CA GLU A 54 6.69 -48.54 -39.16
C GLU A 54 5.79 -48.50 -40.40
N GLN A 55 4.59 -49.10 -40.37
CA GLN A 55 3.64 -48.98 -41.50
C GLN A 55 2.98 -47.60 -41.54
N SER A 56 3.48 -46.77 -42.45
CA SER A 56 2.90 -45.46 -42.79
C SER A 56 1.41 -45.60 -43.17
N ALA A 57 0.64 -44.52 -42.95
CA ALA A 57 -0.79 -44.51 -43.28
C ALA A 57 -1.08 -44.80 -44.77
N PHE A 58 -0.08 -44.65 -45.65
CA PHE A 58 -0.19 -44.89 -47.09
C PHE A 58 -0.28 -46.38 -47.47
N GLU A 59 0.37 -47.27 -46.72
CA GLU A 59 0.40 -48.72 -47.07
C GLU A 59 -0.90 -49.44 -46.71
N ARG A 60 -1.59 -48.99 -45.66
CA ARG A 60 -2.87 -49.55 -45.18
C ARG A 60 -3.98 -49.52 -46.24
N VAL A 61 -3.84 -48.66 -47.25
CA VAL A 61 -4.86 -48.34 -48.25
C VAL A 61 -5.04 -49.44 -49.31
N ARG A 62 -4.02 -50.26 -49.59
CA ARG A 62 -4.07 -51.25 -50.69
C ARG A 62 -4.33 -52.69 -50.27
N ASN A 63 -4.06 -53.03 -49.01
CA ASN A 63 -4.44 -54.29 -48.39
C ASN A 63 -4.53 -54.03 -46.88
N LEU A 64 -5.65 -54.40 -46.27
CA LEU A 64 -5.75 -54.51 -44.82
C LEU A 64 -5.30 -55.92 -44.42
N PRO A 65 -4.05 -56.12 -43.92
CA PRO A 65 -3.56 -57.44 -43.60
C PRO A 65 -4.38 -58.03 -42.44
N GLN A 66 -4.85 -59.26 -42.61
CA GLN A 66 -5.59 -59.96 -41.56
C GLN A 66 -4.64 -60.42 -40.46
N VAL A 67 -4.95 -60.07 -39.22
CA VAL A 67 -4.08 -60.35 -38.07
C VAL A 67 -4.32 -61.78 -37.56
N GLU A 68 -3.35 -62.67 -37.76
CA GLU A 68 -3.34 -64.00 -37.13
C GLU A 68 -2.82 -63.89 -35.69
N ALA A 69 -3.74 -63.74 -34.75
CA ALA A 69 -3.40 -63.60 -33.34
C ALA A 69 -2.95 -64.93 -32.71
N GLY A 70 -1.75 -64.93 -32.10
CA GLY A 70 -1.17 -66.09 -31.42
C GLY A 70 -1.97 -66.59 -30.18
N PRO A 71 -1.63 -67.77 -29.64
CA PRO A 71 -2.48 -68.52 -28.71
C PRO A 71 -2.82 -67.83 -27.38
N ILE A 72 -2.01 -66.86 -26.93
CA ILE A 72 -2.30 -66.06 -25.72
C ILE A 72 -3.59 -65.24 -25.91
N TRP A 73 -3.76 -64.65 -27.10
CA TRP A 73 -4.92 -63.84 -27.47
C TRP A 73 -6.20 -64.67 -27.59
N HIS A 74 -6.07 -65.92 -28.03
CA HIS A 74 -7.17 -66.88 -28.08
C HIS A 74 -7.78 -67.11 -26.68
N GLY A 75 -6.94 -67.17 -25.64
CA GLY A 75 -7.39 -67.25 -24.25
C GLY A 75 -8.25 -66.06 -23.81
N MET A 76 -7.85 -64.83 -24.17
CA MET A 76 -8.61 -63.61 -23.84
C MET A 76 -9.96 -63.56 -24.56
N ALA A 77 -10.00 -63.92 -25.85
CA ALA A 77 -11.23 -63.94 -26.63
C ALA A 77 -12.18 -65.06 -26.19
N LEU A 78 -11.66 -66.22 -25.76
CA LEU A 78 -12.47 -67.26 -25.13
C LEU A 78 -13.02 -66.84 -23.75
N ASP A 79 -12.26 -66.11 -22.93
CA ASP A 79 -12.74 -65.62 -21.63
C ASP A 79 -13.86 -64.56 -21.76
N LEU A 80 -13.86 -63.78 -22.84
CA LEU A 80 -15.00 -62.95 -23.26
C LEU A 80 -16.22 -63.81 -23.64
N MET A 81 -16.04 -64.89 -24.40
CA MET A 81 -17.14 -65.82 -24.75
C MET A 81 -17.72 -66.51 -23.52
N LEU A 82 -16.89 -66.87 -22.54
CA LEU A 82 -17.32 -67.41 -21.24
C LEU A 82 -18.03 -66.34 -20.39
N GLY A 83 -17.62 -65.07 -20.45
CA GLY A 83 -18.33 -63.94 -19.83
C GLY A 83 -19.78 -63.82 -20.30
N ASN A 84 -20.03 -64.11 -21.58
CA ASN A 84 -21.32 -63.91 -22.22
C ASN A 84 -22.13 -65.21 -22.46
N ILE A 85 -21.69 -66.35 -21.92
CA ILE A 85 -22.27 -67.67 -22.20
C ILE A 85 -23.74 -67.83 -21.77
N GLU A 86 -24.18 -67.04 -20.79
CA GLU A 86 -25.55 -67.07 -20.23
C GLU A 86 -26.56 -66.22 -21.05
N GLN A 87 -26.08 -65.44 -22.03
CA GLN A 87 -26.94 -64.58 -22.86
C GLN A 87 -27.45 -65.29 -24.12
N LYS A 88 -28.76 -65.16 -24.40
CA LYS A 88 -29.43 -65.85 -25.53
C LYS A 88 -28.99 -65.29 -26.89
N LEU A 89 -29.00 -63.97 -27.02
CA LEU A 89 -28.56 -63.19 -28.18
C LEU A 89 -27.82 -61.95 -27.67
N TRP A 90 -26.52 -61.86 -27.96
CA TRP A 90 -25.69 -60.72 -27.57
C TRP A 90 -24.82 -60.22 -28.72
N GLY A 91 -24.33 -59.00 -28.61
CA GLY A 91 -23.47 -58.42 -29.63
C GLY A 91 -22.70 -57.18 -29.20
N TRP A 92 -21.88 -56.69 -30.11
CA TRP A 92 -21.10 -55.46 -29.98
C TRP A 92 -20.82 -54.86 -31.36
N ALA A 93 -20.64 -53.53 -31.39
CA ALA A 93 -20.09 -52.83 -32.54
C ALA A 93 -18.60 -52.50 -32.39
N ASP A 94 -17.82 -52.62 -33.47
CA ASP A 94 -16.42 -52.17 -33.53
C ASP A 94 -15.96 -51.87 -34.98
N PRO A 95 -15.75 -50.60 -35.36
CA PRO A 95 -15.21 -50.23 -36.67
C PRO A 95 -13.81 -50.80 -36.96
N HIS A 96 -12.98 -50.98 -35.93
CA HIS A 96 -11.58 -51.36 -36.11
C HIS A 96 -11.41 -52.88 -36.24
N ALA A 97 -12.47 -53.66 -35.97
CA ALA A 97 -12.48 -55.11 -36.12
C ALA A 97 -12.38 -55.60 -37.58
N LEU A 98 -12.38 -54.70 -38.59
CA LEU A 98 -12.22 -55.05 -40.01
C LEU A 98 -10.96 -55.89 -40.30
N GLN A 99 -9.83 -55.62 -39.62
CA GLN A 99 -8.59 -56.43 -39.74
C GLN A 99 -8.65 -57.76 -38.95
N LEU A 100 -9.66 -57.93 -38.10
CA LEU A 100 -9.83 -59.05 -37.17
C LEU A 100 -11.02 -59.97 -37.55
N LEU A 101 -11.77 -59.67 -38.62
CA LEU A 101 -12.98 -60.42 -38.99
C LEU A 101 -12.71 -61.92 -39.17
N ASP A 102 -11.63 -62.29 -39.89
CA ASP A 102 -11.27 -63.70 -40.09
C ASP A 102 -10.72 -64.36 -38.81
N TYR A 103 -10.18 -63.60 -37.84
CA TYR A 103 -9.86 -64.12 -36.51
C TYR A 103 -11.13 -64.46 -35.72
N TRP A 104 -12.10 -63.54 -35.67
CA TRP A 104 -13.40 -63.79 -35.01
C TRP A 104 -14.18 -64.93 -35.70
N LYS A 105 -14.12 -65.04 -37.03
CA LYS A 105 -14.67 -66.15 -37.83
C LYS A 105 -14.03 -67.50 -37.49
N LYS A 106 -12.70 -67.55 -37.33
CA LYS A 106 -11.94 -68.75 -36.93
C LYS A 106 -12.19 -69.14 -35.47
N LEU A 107 -12.40 -68.16 -34.59
CA LEU A 107 -12.67 -68.37 -33.16
C LEU A 107 -14.01 -69.08 -32.92
N ASP A 108 -15.06 -68.71 -33.64
CA ASP A 108 -16.41 -69.23 -33.38
C ASP A 108 -17.29 -69.31 -34.64
N PRO A 109 -17.75 -70.52 -35.05
CA PRO A 109 -18.73 -70.71 -36.11
C PRO A 109 -20.10 -70.05 -35.89
N SER A 110 -20.49 -69.73 -34.65
CA SER A 110 -21.83 -69.22 -34.30
C SER A 110 -21.97 -67.70 -34.34
N ILE A 111 -20.92 -66.96 -34.71
CA ILE A 111 -20.98 -65.50 -34.92
C ILE A 111 -21.59 -65.18 -36.29
N ALA A 112 -22.59 -64.31 -36.31
CA ALA A 112 -23.09 -63.65 -37.50
C ALA A 112 -22.55 -62.21 -37.56
N PHE A 113 -22.26 -61.72 -38.77
CA PHE A 113 -21.63 -60.42 -39.00
C PHE A 113 -22.62 -59.46 -39.65
N VAL A 114 -22.80 -58.27 -39.06
CA VAL A 114 -23.58 -57.18 -39.66
C VAL A 114 -22.61 -56.14 -40.18
N LEU A 115 -22.54 -56.01 -41.50
CA LEU A 115 -21.66 -55.09 -42.21
C LEU A 115 -22.47 -53.86 -42.59
N VAL A 116 -22.17 -52.73 -41.96
CA VAL A 116 -22.88 -51.47 -42.15
C VAL A 116 -22.08 -50.55 -43.05
N TYR A 117 -22.67 -50.15 -44.18
CA TYR A 117 -22.18 -49.07 -45.03
C TYR A 117 -23.21 -47.93 -45.04
N ASP A 118 -22.80 -46.75 -45.50
CA ASP A 118 -23.65 -45.56 -45.63
C ASP A 118 -23.17 -44.74 -46.82
N SER A 119 -23.95 -43.74 -47.24
CA SER A 119 -23.65 -42.97 -48.43
C SER A 119 -22.33 -42.18 -48.28
N PRO A 120 -21.51 -42.06 -49.35
CA PRO A 120 -20.23 -41.36 -49.27
C PRO A 120 -20.39 -39.86 -48.93
N GLU A 121 -21.57 -39.27 -49.20
CA GLU A 121 -21.92 -37.89 -48.81
C GLU A 121 -21.99 -37.68 -47.29
N SER A 122 -22.33 -38.71 -46.50
CA SER A 122 -22.28 -38.65 -45.02
C SER A 122 -20.88 -38.33 -44.49
N LEU A 123 -19.80 -38.73 -45.18
CA LEU A 123 -18.42 -38.46 -44.76
C LEU A 123 -18.11 -36.96 -44.69
N LEU A 124 -18.62 -36.19 -45.65
CA LEU A 124 -18.46 -34.73 -45.73
C LEU A 124 -19.46 -33.94 -44.87
N VAL A 125 -20.63 -34.52 -44.58
CA VAL A 125 -21.65 -33.90 -43.72
C VAL A 125 -21.29 -34.05 -42.24
N ARG A 126 -20.63 -35.16 -41.87
CA ARG A 126 -20.30 -35.53 -40.48
C ARG A 126 -18.90 -35.12 -40.02
N SER A 127 -18.03 -34.71 -40.95
CA SER A 127 -16.77 -34.05 -40.60
C SER A 127 -17.04 -32.72 -39.90
N SER A 128 -16.85 -32.69 -38.57
CA SER A 128 -16.97 -31.48 -37.74
C SER A 128 -16.02 -30.37 -38.24
N ASP A 129 -16.39 -29.11 -38.03
CA ASP A 129 -15.92 -27.89 -38.73
C ASP A 129 -14.42 -27.51 -38.58
N ALA A 130 -13.56 -28.45 -38.19
CA ALA A 130 -12.11 -28.28 -38.04
C ALA A 130 -11.35 -28.28 -39.38
N GLY A 131 -11.67 -27.33 -40.27
CA GLY A 131 -10.77 -26.88 -41.34
C GLY A 131 -10.23 -27.96 -42.29
N LEU A 132 -11.10 -28.80 -42.86
CA LEU A 132 -10.71 -29.82 -43.85
C LEU A 132 -9.94 -29.21 -45.04
N GLN A 133 -8.63 -29.45 -45.06
CA GLN A 133 -7.79 -29.19 -46.22
C GLN A 133 -8.07 -30.20 -47.33
N LEU A 134 -7.90 -29.80 -48.60
CA LEU A 134 -8.23 -30.61 -49.78
C LEU A 134 -7.50 -31.97 -49.78
N GLU A 135 -6.25 -32.00 -49.32
CA GLU A 135 -5.43 -33.21 -49.18
C GLU A 135 -6.01 -34.18 -48.12
N GLY A 136 -6.50 -33.64 -47.00
CA GLY A 136 -7.15 -34.40 -45.94
C GLY A 136 -8.45 -35.03 -46.42
N LEU A 137 -9.28 -34.29 -47.18
CA LEU A 137 -10.48 -34.83 -47.81
C LEU A 137 -10.17 -35.99 -48.78
N GLN A 138 -9.12 -35.86 -49.59
CA GLN A 138 -8.68 -36.98 -50.43
C GLN A 138 -8.18 -38.18 -49.59
N GLY A 139 -7.56 -37.93 -48.44
CA GLY A 139 -7.20 -38.95 -47.45
C GLY A 139 -8.42 -39.73 -46.98
N CYS A 140 -9.42 -39.05 -46.44
CA CYS A 140 -10.65 -39.66 -45.91
C CYS A 140 -11.45 -40.41 -47.00
N ILE A 141 -11.46 -39.93 -48.25
CA ILE A 141 -12.11 -40.63 -49.37
C ILE A 141 -11.36 -41.93 -49.70
N ARG A 142 -10.02 -41.92 -49.75
CA ARG A 142 -9.22 -43.15 -49.98
C ARG A 142 -9.37 -44.15 -48.83
N GLU A 143 -9.46 -43.67 -47.59
CA GLU A 143 -9.73 -44.50 -46.41
C GLU A 143 -11.13 -45.14 -46.49
N TRP A 144 -12.16 -44.38 -46.84
CA TRP A 144 -13.52 -44.88 -47.06
C TRP A 144 -13.57 -45.93 -48.19
N CYS A 145 -12.88 -45.70 -49.32
CA CYS A 145 -12.82 -46.69 -50.39
C CYS A 145 -12.17 -48.00 -49.92
N SER A 146 -10.95 -47.93 -49.37
CA SER A 146 -10.20 -49.08 -48.89
C SER A 146 -10.95 -49.88 -47.81
N TYR A 147 -11.61 -49.17 -46.88
CA TYR A 147 -12.43 -49.79 -45.83
C TYR A 147 -13.61 -50.57 -46.42
N ASN A 148 -14.38 -49.96 -47.33
CA ASN A 148 -15.58 -50.59 -47.87
C ASN A 148 -15.25 -51.68 -48.92
N GLU A 149 -14.16 -51.55 -49.67
CA GLU A 149 -13.62 -52.60 -50.56
C GLU A 149 -13.23 -53.86 -49.75
N ALA A 150 -12.53 -53.71 -48.64
CA ALA A 150 -12.19 -54.82 -47.75
C ALA A 150 -13.43 -55.44 -47.06
N LEU A 151 -14.42 -54.62 -46.70
CA LEU A 151 -15.71 -55.05 -46.16
C LEU A 151 -16.52 -55.85 -47.20
N LEU A 152 -16.56 -55.40 -48.45
CA LEU A 152 -17.17 -56.09 -49.59
C LEU A 152 -16.45 -57.43 -49.89
N HIS A 153 -15.12 -57.43 -49.89
CA HIS A 153 -14.32 -58.67 -50.01
C HIS A 153 -14.57 -59.66 -48.87
N PHE A 154 -14.73 -59.20 -47.62
CA PHE A 154 -15.13 -60.09 -46.54
C PHE A 154 -16.55 -60.62 -46.73
N PHE A 155 -17.50 -59.79 -47.17
CA PHE A 155 -18.87 -60.21 -47.47
C PHE A 155 -18.92 -61.33 -48.52
N TYR A 156 -18.26 -61.17 -49.67
CA TYR A 156 -18.22 -62.21 -50.70
C TYR A 156 -17.60 -63.53 -50.23
N ARG A 157 -16.65 -63.49 -49.29
CA ARG A 157 -16.03 -64.68 -48.68
C ARG A 157 -16.88 -65.34 -47.58
N ASN A 158 -17.99 -64.72 -47.15
CA ASN A 158 -18.74 -65.09 -45.93
C ASN A 158 -20.26 -64.92 -46.04
N SER A 159 -20.81 -64.79 -47.26
CA SER A 159 -22.21 -64.40 -47.55
C SER A 159 -23.31 -65.31 -46.96
N GLU A 160 -22.96 -66.46 -46.38
CA GLU A 160 -23.85 -67.28 -45.55
C GLU A 160 -24.08 -66.69 -44.15
N ARG A 161 -23.03 -66.12 -43.54
CA ARG A 161 -22.96 -65.63 -42.14
C ARG A 161 -22.89 -64.10 -42.02
N SER A 162 -22.64 -63.38 -43.11
CA SER A 162 -22.62 -61.91 -43.13
C SER A 162 -23.87 -61.31 -43.79
N LEU A 163 -24.33 -60.17 -43.26
CA LEU A 163 -25.41 -59.36 -43.80
C LEU A 163 -24.87 -57.96 -44.14
N LEU A 164 -25.06 -57.48 -45.37
CA LEU A 164 -24.64 -56.15 -45.83
C LEU A 164 -25.83 -55.19 -45.91
N VAL A 165 -25.80 -54.07 -45.18
CA VAL A 165 -26.95 -53.17 -44.99
C VAL A 165 -26.57 -51.68 -45.04
N HIS A 166 -27.42 -50.86 -45.66
CA HIS A 166 -27.26 -49.41 -45.68
C HIS A 166 -27.85 -48.75 -44.42
N ALA A 167 -27.07 -47.95 -43.69
CA ALA A 167 -27.47 -47.39 -42.39
C ALA A 167 -28.75 -46.54 -42.46
N GLN A 168 -28.92 -45.73 -43.51
CA GLN A 168 -30.19 -45.01 -43.75
C GLN A 168 -31.39 -45.94 -44.02
N GLN A 169 -31.22 -47.07 -44.73
CA GLN A 169 -32.34 -47.99 -44.99
C GLN A 169 -32.72 -48.81 -43.76
N VAL A 170 -31.76 -49.16 -42.90
CA VAL A 170 -32.04 -49.79 -41.59
C VAL A 170 -32.94 -48.89 -40.74
N ARG A 171 -32.71 -47.56 -40.77
CA ARG A 171 -33.55 -46.57 -40.09
C ARG A 171 -34.94 -46.43 -40.74
N ALA A 172 -35.02 -46.43 -42.07
CA ALA A 172 -36.28 -46.31 -42.82
C ALA A 172 -37.11 -47.62 -42.92
N SER A 173 -36.55 -48.78 -42.57
CA SER A 173 -37.19 -50.09 -42.79
C SER A 173 -36.75 -51.14 -41.75
N ALA A 174 -36.76 -50.78 -40.47
CA ALA A 174 -36.32 -51.63 -39.36
C ALA A 174 -37.00 -53.02 -39.34
N SER A 175 -38.27 -53.13 -39.74
CA SER A 175 -38.99 -54.41 -39.84
C SER A 175 -38.37 -55.37 -40.85
N GLY A 176 -38.04 -54.90 -42.06
CA GLY A 176 -37.37 -55.69 -43.09
C GLY A 176 -35.94 -56.05 -42.69
N TYR A 177 -35.20 -55.12 -42.09
CA TYR A 177 -33.88 -55.37 -41.53
C TYR A 177 -33.89 -56.52 -40.50
N LEU A 178 -34.80 -56.47 -39.52
CA LEU A 178 -34.91 -57.48 -38.48
C LEU A 178 -35.32 -58.85 -39.05
N GLN A 179 -36.14 -58.90 -40.11
CA GLN A 179 -36.46 -60.14 -40.80
C GLN A 179 -35.22 -60.78 -41.43
N GLN A 180 -34.37 -59.99 -42.08
CA GLN A 180 -33.11 -60.48 -42.66
C GLN A 180 -32.10 -60.95 -41.60
N VAL A 181 -31.95 -60.19 -40.52
CA VAL A 181 -31.09 -60.57 -39.37
C VAL A 181 -31.57 -61.89 -38.76
N ARG A 182 -32.88 -62.06 -38.51
CA ARG A 182 -33.47 -63.31 -38.01
C ARG A 182 -33.21 -64.50 -38.93
N ALA A 183 -33.20 -64.30 -40.26
CA ALA A 183 -32.98 -65.38 -41.23
C ALA A 183 -31.52 -65.87 -41.29
N ARG A 184 -30.56 -65.08 -40.82
CA ARG A 184 -29.12 -65.43 -40.78
C ARG A 184 -28.65 -65.99 -39.44
N ILE A 185 -29.36 -65.69 -38.36
CA ILE A 185 -29.09 -66.25 -37.04
C ILE A 185 -29.81 -67.60 -36.90
N SER A 186 -29.11 -68.65 -36.45
CA SER A 186 -29.69 -69.97 -36.15
C SER A 186 -30.56 -70.00 -34.88
N ALA A 187 -31.47 -69.02 -34.72
CA ALA A 187 -32.41 -68.92 -33.63
C ALA A 187 -33.68 -69.75 -33.89
N PRO A 188 -34.27 -70.40 -32.86
CA PRO A 188 -35.63 -70.91 -32.99
C PRO A 188 -36.61 -69.76 -33.25
N VAL A 189 -37.62 -70.02 -34.08
CA VAL A 189 -38.56 -68.99 -34.56
C VAL A 189 -39.60 -68.65 -33.47
N GLY A 190 -39.21 -67.79 -32.52
CA GLY A 190 -40.08 -67.25 -31.47
C GLY A 190 -39.37 -66.27 -30.53
N SER A 191 -39.96 -65.08 -30.36
CA SER A 191 -39.69 -64.08 -29.30
C SER A 191 -38.25 -63.95 -28.78
N ILE A 192 -37.39 -63.29 -29.57
CA ILE A 192 -36.11 -62.72 -29.10
C ILE A 192 -35.95 -61.25 -29.54
N LEU A 193 -36.29 -60.92 -30.79
CA LEU A 193 -36.23 -59.56 -31.34
C LEU A 193 -37.64 -59.03 -31.64
N GLU A 194 -38.34 -58.49 -30.64
CA GLU A 194 -39.69 -57.95 -30.82
C GLU A 194 -39.65 -56.43 -31.08
N VAL A 195 -40.47 -55.96 -32.03
CA VAL A 195 -40.54 -54.53 -32.37
C VAL A 195 -41.53 -53.84 -31.43
N PRO A 196 -41.12 -52.86 -30.61
CA PRO A 196 -42.04 -52.11 -29.75
C PRO A 196 -42.99 -51.27 -30.62
N ARG A 197 -44.26 -51.70 -30.73
CA ARG A 197 -45.26 -51.05 -31.61
C ARG A 197 -45.41 -49.55 -31.34
N ASP A 198 -45.28 -49.14 -30.08
CA ASP A 198 -45.51 -47.77 -29.62
C ASP A 198 -44.35 -46.80 -29.96
N ARG A 199 -43.27 -47.26 -30.59
CA ARG A 199 -42.08 -46.43 -30.90
C ARG A 199 -41.69 -46.27 -32.37
N ILE A 200 -42.29 -47.00 -33.30
CA ILE A 200 -42.04 -46.80 -34.75
C ILE A 200 -42.34 -45.33 -35.12
N LEU A 201 -43.51 -44.85 -34.69
CA LEU A 201 -43.96 -43.46 -34.82
C LEU A 201 -43.01 -42.42 -34.20
N ILE A 202 -42.21 -42.80 -33.19
CA ILE A 202 -41.30 -41.87 -32.50
C ILE A 202 -39.98 -41.72 -33.26
N ASN A 203 -39.44 -42.76 -33.88
CA ASN A 203 -38.21 -42.62 -34.68
C ASN A 203 -38.46 -41.98 -36.05
N GLU A 204 -39.66 -42.15 -36.63
CA GLU A 204 -40.09 -41.35 -37.79
C GLU A 204 -40.24 -39.86 -37.40
N ALA A 205 -41.00 -39.55 -36.36
CA ALA A 205 -41.24 -38.15 -35.94
C ALA A 205 -39.99 -37.42 -35.41
N ARG A 206 -39.03 -38.14 -34.79
CA ARG A 206 -37.82 -37.52 -34.19
C ARG A 206 -36.90 -36.82 -35.18
N HIS A 207 -36.94 -37.18 -36.47
CA HIS A 207 -36.00 -36.65 -37.46
C HIS A 207 -36.42 -35.27 -38.01
N ASP A 208 -37.71 -34.93 -37.97
CA ASP A 208 -38.21 -33.57 -38.23
C ASP A 208 -38.58 -32.79 -36.95
N ALA A 209 -38.80 -33.46 -35.81
CA ALA A 209 -39.23 -32.82 -34.56
C ALA A 209 -38.22 -33.01 -33.41
N ALA A 210 -37.18 -32.17 -33.39
CA ALA A 210 -36.47 -31.84 -32.16
C ALA A 210 -37.35 -30.94 -31.27
N ILE A 211 -38.28 -31.54 -30.53
CA ILE A 211 -39.30 -30.83 -29.73
C ILE A 211 -38.66 -30.06 -28.57
N TRP A 212 -38.25 -28.82 -28.83
CA TRP A 212 -38.16 -27.75 -27.83
C TRP A 212 -39.57 -27.19 -27.62
N GLY A 213 -40.29 -27.79 -26.69
CA GLY A 213 -41.70 -27.50 -26.42
C GLY A 213 -41.88 -26.24 -25.57
N ASP A 214 -41.78 -25.06 -26.19
CA ASP A 214 -42.37 -23.84 -25.65
C ASP A 214 -43.89 -24.07 -25.45
N ALA A 215 -44.43 -23.66 -24.31
CA ALA A 215 -45.78 -24.03 -23.85
C ALA A 215 -46.94 -23.32 -24.60
N SER A 216 -46.79 -23.02 -25.90
CA SER A 216 -47.70 -22.21 -26.69
C SER A 216 -48.30 -22.90 -27.93
N GLY A 217 -48.02 -24.19 -28.15
CA GLY A 217 -48.86 -25.09 -28.96
C GLY A 217 -48.99 -24.78 -30.46
N LYS A 218 -48.16 -23.89 -31.03
CA LYS A 218 -48.16 -23.58 -32.46
C LYS A 218 -47.11 -24.41 -33.20
N VAL A 219 -47.56 -25.35 -34.03
CA VAL A 219 -46.69 -26.03 -35.00
C VAL A 219 -46.28 -25.03 -36.07
N LEU A 220 -45.04 -24.55 -35.99
CA LEU A 220 -44.40 -23.79 -37.06
C LEU A 220 -43.64 -24.79 -37.96
N PRO A 221 -43.77 -24.74 -39.30
CA PRO A 221 -43.01 -25.60 -40.20
C PRO A 221 -41.56 -25.09 -40.31
N SER A 222 -40.78 -25.31 -39.25
CA SER A 222 -39.42 -24.76 -39.11
C SER A 222 -38.42 -25.74 -38.49
N ALA A 223 -38.52 -27.02 -38.88
CA ALA A 223 -37.36 -27.89 -38.88
C ALA A 223 -36.36 -27.34 -39.91
N ARG A 224 -35.39 -26.52 -39.47
CA ARG A 224 -34.28 -26.10 -40.35
C ARG A 224 -33.54 -27.36 -40.78
N PRO A 225 -33.45 -27.70 -42.08
CA PRO A 225 -32.81 -28.93 -42.54
C PRO A 225 -31.28 -28.76 -42.51
N ALA A 226 -30.72 -28.66 -41.30
CA ALA A 226 -29.34 -28.24 -41.06
C ALA A 226 -28.35 -29.06 -41.90
N GLY A 227 -27.59 -28.37 -42.75
CA GLY A 227 -26.66 -28.97 -43.69
C GLY A 227 -27.33 -29.55 -44.94
N ALA A 228 -28.45 -29.02 -45.43
CA ALA A 228 -28.93 -29.30 -46.78
C ALA A 228 -27.91 -28.81 -47.82
N ILE A 229 -27.32 -27.62 -47.61
CA ILE A 229 -26.16 -27.11 -48.36
C ILE A 229 -24.97 -28.06 -48.22
N LYS A 230 -24.63 -28.49 -46.99
CA LYS A 230 -23.51 -29.42 -46.74
C LYS A 230 -23.71 -30.74 -47.51
N ARG A 231 -24.92 -31.31 -47.51
CA ARG A 231 -25.29 -32.51 -48.29
C ARG A 231 -25.18 -32.26 -49.80
N PHE A 232 -25.72 -31.16 -50.31
CA PHE A 232 -25.69 -30.83 -51.74
C PHE A 232 -24.24 -30.65 -52.25
N LEU A 233 -23.42 -29.89 -51.53
CA LEU A 233 -21.99 -29.71 -51.85
C LEU A 233 -21.22 -31.04 -51.74
N ALA A 234 -21.49 -31.86 -50.72
CA ALA A 234 -20.90 -33.19 -50.59
C ALA A 234 -21.23 -34.08 -51.81
N LYS A 235 -22.50 -34.16 -52.19
CA LYS A 235 -22.97 -34.93 -53.35
C LYS A 235 -22.30 -34.48 -54.65
N THR A 236 -22.10 -33.17 -54.82
CA THR A 236 -21.40 -32.59 -55.98
C THR A 236 -19.93 -33.02 -55.99
N LEU A 237 -19.21 -32.81 -54.88
CA LEU A 237 -17.78 -33.15 -54.72
C LEU A 237 -17.43 -34.64 -54.81
N ILE A 238 -18.44 -35.51 -54.75
CA ILE A 238 -18.34 -36.96 -54.91
C ILE A 238 -18.75 -37.40 -56.31
N SER A 239 -19.70 -36.71 -56.95
CA SER A 239 -20.07 -36.95 -58.36
C SER A 239 -18.87 -36.76 -59.31
N ASP A 240 -17.93 -35.88 -58.94
CA ASP A 240 -16.66 -35.67 -59.64
C ASP A 240 -15.67 -36.87 -59.58
N LYS A 241 -15.99 -37.95 -58.84
CA LYS A 241 -15.07 -39.09 -58.58
C LYS A 241 -15.72 -40.43 -58.92
N PRO A 242 -15.50 -40.99 -60.13
CA PRO A 242 -16.17 -42.21 -60.58
C PRO A 242 -15.82 -43.45 -59.73
N GLU A 243 -14.60 -43.51 -59.17
CA GLU A 243 -14.15 -44.61 -58.29
C GLU A 243 -15.06 -44.78 -57.06
N VAL A 244 -15.49 -43.67 -56.46
CA VAL A 244 -16.35 -43.65 -55.27
C VAL A 244 -17.78 -44.06 -55.62
N ALA A 245 -18.28 -43.61 -56.78
CA ALA A 245 -19.59 -43.97 -57.29
C ALA A 245 -19.67 -45.46 -57.67
N GLN A 246 -18.65 -45.99 -58.36
CA GLN A 246 -18.57 -47.41 -58.75
C GLN A 246 -18.59 -48.32 -57.52
N LEU A 247 -17.75 -48.08 -56.52
CA LEU A 247 -17.74 -48.87 -55.29
C LEU A 247 -19.07 -48.75 -54.52
N PHE A 248 -19.73 -47.58 -54.56
CA PHE A 248 -21.05 -47.43 -53.94
C PHE A 248 -22.13 -48.25 -54.66
N GLU A 249 -22.18 -48.26 -55.99
CA GLU A 249 -23.11 -49.10 -56.76
C GLU A 249 -22.82 -50.60 -56.58
N GLU A 250 -21.55 -51.01 -56.46
CA GLU A 250 -21.18 -52.39 -56.10
C GLU A 250 -21.66 -52.77 -54.69
N LEU A 251 -21.56 -51.86 -53.71
CA LEU A 251 -22.13 -52.07 -52.38
C LEU A 251 -23.67 -52.15 -52.41
N GLN A 252 -24.34 -51.29 -53.19
CA GLN A 252 -25.81 -51.32 -53.33
C GLN A 252 -26.30 -52.62 -54.00
N THR A 253 -25.62 -53.08 -55.05
CA THR A 253 -26.00 -54.32 -55.76
C THR A 253 -25.67 -55.58 -54.97
N ALA A 254 -24.63 -55.57 -54.11
CA ALA A 254 -24.32 -56.66 -53.19
C ALA A 254 -25.15 -56.65 -51.89
N ALA A 255 -25.74 -55.52 -51.51
CA ALA A 255 -26.43 -55.36 -50.23
C ALA A 255 -27.69 -56.21 -50.12
N ASN A 256 -27.92 -56.74 -48.92
CA ASN A 256 -29.17 -57.40 -48.58
C ASN A 256 -30.29 -56.37 -48.32
N LEU A 257 -29.92 -55.17 -47.86
CA LEU A 257 -30.83 -54.04 -47.67
C LEU A 257 -30.23 -52.76 -48.28
N PRO A 258 -30.37 -52.56 -49.60
CA PRO A 258 -29.88 -51.36 -50.30
C PRO A 258 -30.74 -50.12 -50.01
N LEU A 259 -30.19 -48.94 -50.30
CA LEU A 259 -30.87 -47.65 -50.15
C LEU A 259 -31.94 -47.46 -51.23
N VAL A 260 -33.20 -47.27 -50.82
CA VAL A 260 -34.28 -46.87 -51.72
C VAL A 260 -34.24 -45.35 -51.90
N THR A 261 -33.51 -44.88 -52.91
CA THR A 261 -33.43 -43.45 -53.25
C THR A 261 -34.74 -42.95 -53.86
N SER A 262 -35.39 -41.95 -53.25
CA SER A 262 -36.42 -41.18 -53.95
C SER A 262 -35.78 -40.27 -55.01
N ALA A 263 -36.50 -40.00 -56.11
CA ALA A 263 -35.96 -39.31 -57.29
C ALA A 263 -35.86 -37.77 -57.13
N ASP A 264 -35.73 -37.27 -55.89
CA ASP A 264 -35.99 -35.88 -55.49
C ASP A 264 -34.77 -34.95 -55.68
N GLY A 265 -34.04 -35.09 -56.79
CA GLY A 265 -32.85 -34.29 -57.08
C GLY A 265 -33.13 -32.78 -57.16
N SER A 266 -34.28 -32.38 -57.72
CA SER A 266 -34.69 -30.97 -57.82
C SER A 266 -35.08 -30.38 -56.46
N GLU A 267 -35.79 -31.15 -55.65
CA GLU A 267 -36.23 -30.76 -54.30
C GLU A 267 -35.04 -30.61 -53.34
N ALA A 268 -34.00 -31.45 -53.47
CA ALA A 268 -32.75 -31.30 -52.72
C ALA A 268 -32.05 -29.96 -53.02
N VAL A 269 -32.02 -29.53 -54.29
CA VAL A 269 -31.48 -28.21 -54.68
C VAL A 269 -32.32 -27.08 -54.09
N HIS A 270 -33.65 -27.20 -54.16
CA HIS A 270 -34.56 -26.18 -53.61
C HIS A 270 -34.37 -26.02 -52.08
N ARG A 271 -34.27 -27.14 -51.34
CA ARG A 271 -34.00 -27.12 -49.89
C ARG A 271 -32.65 -26.50 -49.54
N ALA A 272 -31.60 -26.77 -50.31
CA ALA A 272 -30.28 -26.14 -50.10
C ALA A 272 -30.32 -24.62 -50.37
N TRP A 273 -31.07 -24.17 -51.38
CA TRP A 273 -31.25 -22.75 -51.67
C TRP A 273 -32.07 -22.02 -50.60
N LEU A 274 -33.13 -22.66 -50.08
CA LEU A 274 -33.90 -22.14 -48.95
C LEU A 274 -33.07 -22.05 -47.66
N GLU A 275 -32.20 -23.04 -47.38
CA GLU A 275 -31.26 -22.94 -46.26
C GLU A 275 -30.32 -21.74 -46.44
N LEU A 276 -29.79 -21.50 -47.63
CA LEU A 276 -28.86 -20.39 -47.91
C LEU A 276 -29.51 -19.02 -47.66
N LEU A 277 -30.73 -18.81 -48.20
CA LEU A 277 -31.51 -17.59 -47.93
C LEU A 277 -31.80 -17.41 -46.44
N SER A 278 -32.05 -18.49 -45.70
CA SER A 278 -32.27 -18.44 -44.25
C SER A 278 -31.00 -18.05 -43.47
N ILE A 279 -29.82 -18.43 -43.97
CA ILE A 279 -28.52 -18.03 -43.40
C ILE A 279 -28.28 -16.55 -43.65
N GLU A 280 -28.45 -16.06 -44.88
CA GLU A 280 -28.30 -14.63 -45.23
C GLU A 280 -29.22 -13.73 -44.40
N GLN A 281 -30.51 -14.12 -44.26
CA GLN A 281 -31.46 -13.41 -43.40
C GLN A 281 -31.03 -13.45 -41.93
N SER A 282 -30.51 -14.59 -41.44
CA SER A 282 -30.02 -14.69 -40.07
C SER A 282 -28.82 -13.77 -39.84
N GLU A 283 -27.84 -13.74 -40.75
CA GLU A 283 -26.69 -12.84 -40.64
C GLU A 283 -27.13 -11.37 -40.64
N ALA A 284 -28.04 -10.99 -41.54
CA ALA A 284 -28.59 -9.63 -41.55
C ALA A 284 -29.24 -9.24 -40.21
N THR A 285 -30.00 -10.14 -39.57
CA THR A 285 -30.57 -9.87 -38.23
C THR A 285 -29.51 -9.83 -37.12
N TYR A 286 -28.50 -10.71 -37.14
CA TYR A 286 -27.39 -10.64 -36.17
C TYR A 286 -26.55 -9.36 -36.32
N GLN A 287 -26.30 -8.90 -37.55
CA GLN A 287 -25.58 -7.65 -37.82
C GLN A 287 -26.38 -6.41 -37.34
N VAL A 288 -27.71 -6.44 -37.40
CA VAL A 288 -28.57 -5.37 -36.85
C VAL A 288 -28.57 -5.38 -35.32
N GLU A 289 -28.72 -6.56 -34.70
CA GLU A 289 -28.74 -6.67 -33.23
C GLU A 289 -27.36 -6.39 -32.60
N LEU A 290 -26.25 -6.76 -33.27
CA LEU A 290 -24.90 -6.38 -32.85
C LEU A 290 -24.74 -4.85 -32.81
N LYS A 291 -25.08 -4.16 -33.92
CA LYS A 291 -25.01 -2.70 -34.02
C LYS A 291 -25.93 -2.01 -33.01
N ARG A 292 -27.10 -2.59 -32.75
CA ARG A 292 -28.01 -2.11 -31.70
C ARG A 292 -27.32 -2.17 -30.34
N GLN A 293 -26.75 -3.32 -29.96
CA GLN A 293 -26.04 -3.47 -28.68
C GLN A 293 -24.85 -2.51 -28.58
N GLU A 294 -24.08 -2.31 -29.66
CA GLU A 294 -23.04 -1.26 -29.72
C GLU A 294 -23.61 0.14 -29.43
N THR A 295 -24.73 0.53 -30.04
CA THR A 295 -25.35 1.85 -29.76
C THR A 295 -25.91 1.98 -28.34
N GLU A 296 -26.44 0.90 -27.75
CA GLU A 296 -26.89 0.88 -26.36
C GLU A 296 -25.70 0.98 -25.39
N PHE A 297 -24.56 0.34 -25.68
CA PHE A 297 -23.31 0.51 -24.93
C PHE A 297 -22.73 1.93 -25.05
N VAL A 298 -22.74 2.54 -26.25
CA VAL A 298 -22.26 3.92 -26.45
C VAL A 298 -23.10 4.91 -25.64
N ARG A 299 -24.43 4.85 -25.73
CA ARG A 299 -25.34 5.68 -24.90
C ARG A 299 -25.06 5.48 -23.41
N ARG A 300 -24.81 4.23 -22.98
CA ARG A 300 -24.52 3.95 -21.57
C ARG A 300 -23.18 4.52 -21.10
N ILE A 301 -22.20 4.66 -22.00
CA ILE A 301 -20.94 5.35 -21.72
C ILE A 301 -21.18 6.87 -21.58
N GLU A 302 -22.02 7.46 -22.44
CA GLU A 302 -22.37 8.88 -22.38
C GLU A 302 -23.12 9.25 -21.08
N ASP A 303 -24.13 8.45 -20.68
CA ASP A 303 -24.82 8.55 -19.37
C ASP A 303 -23.83 8.60 -18.20
N LEU A 304 -22.85 7.69 -18.22
CA LEU A 304 -21.86 7.55 -17.15
C LEU A 304 -20.87 8.72 -17.15
N GLN A 305 -20.48 9.24 -18.33
CA GLN A 305 -19.65 10.44 -18.43
C GLN A 305 -20.40 11.68 -17.89
N GLY A 306 -21.67 11.87 -18.25
CA GLY A 306 -22.51 12.93 -17.68
C GLY A 306 -22.68 12.81 -16.17
N SER A 307 -22.88 11.59 -15.67
CA SER A 307 -22.94 11.30 -14.23
C SER A 307 -21.62 11.62 -13.51
N ILE A 308 -20.48 11.30 -14.10
CA ILE A 308 -19.15 11.66 -13.57
C ILE A 308 -18.94 13.18 -13.58
N GLY A 309 -19.37 13.89 -14.62
CA GLY A 309 -19.35 15.36 -14.66
C GLY A 309 -20.16 15.99 -13.52
N ASN A 310 -21.36 15.47 -13.26
CA ASN A 310 -22.22 15.91 -12.16
C ASN A 310 -21.66 15.57 -10.76
N LEU A 311 -20.84 14.53 -10.63
CA LEU A 311 -20.11 14.23 -9.38
C LEU A 311 -18.89 15.15 -9.20
N HIS A 312 -18.16 15.46 -10.27
CA HIS A 312 -17.05 16.40 -10.23
C HIS A 312 -17.49 17.84 -9.89
N SER A 313 -18.63 18.31 -10.43
CA SER A 313 -19.15 19.65 -10.09
C SER A 313 -19.60 19.74 -8.63
N LYS A 314 -20.27 18.70 -8.11
CA LYS A 314 -20.61 18.59 -6.68
C LYS A 314 -19.38 18.55 -5.78
N LEU A 315 -18.35 17.79 -6.15
CA LEU A 315 -17.08 17.73 -5.41
C LEU A 315 -16.39 19.10 -5.38
N ALA A 316 -16.26 19.78 -6.52
CA ALA A 316 -15.64 21.10 -6.61
C ALA A 316 -16.40 22.17 -5.79
N ASN A 317 -17.72 22.06 -5.65
CA ASN A 317 -18.50 22.93 -4.78
C ASN A 317 -18.26 22.63 -3.29
N ALA A 318 -18.22 21.35 -2.89
CA ALA A 318 -17.89 20.96 -1.53
C ALA A 318 -16.44 21.36 -1.13
N GLU A 319 -15.48 21.28 -2.06
CA GLU A 319 -14.12 21.77 -1.86
C GLU A 319 -14.07 23.29 -1.62
N ARG A 320 -14.85 24.09 -2.39
CA ARG A 320 -14.99 25.54 -2.18
C ARG A 320 -15.61 25.87 -0.83
N GLU A 321 -16.70 25.19 -0.46
CA GLU A 321 -17.31 25.37 0.86
C GLU A 321 -16.34 25.08 1.99
N ASN A 322 -15.56 23.99 1.88
CA ASN A 322 -14.59 23.61 2.90
C ASN A 322 -13.42 24.60 2.97
N LEU A 323 -13.01 25.21 1.85
CA LEU A 323 -12.05 26.30 1.83
C LEU A 323 -12.57 27.52 2.63
N ILE A 324 -13.82 27.92 2.39
CA ILE A 324 -14.47 29.04 3.10
C ILE A 324 -14.63 28.73 4.60
N LYS A 325 -15.00 27.49 4.95
CA LYS A 325 -15.07 27.04 6.35
C LYS A 325 -13.70 27.10 7.04
N LEU A 326 -12.62 26.71 6.36
CA LEU A 326 -11.25 26.81 6.87
C LEU A 326 -10.79 28.27 7.04
N GLN A 327 -11.14 29.17 6.11
CA GLN A 327 -10.85 30.61 6.25
C GLN A 327 -11.52 31.20 7.49
N LYS A 328 -12.82 30.93 7.70
CA LYS A 328 -13.54 31.38 8.91
C LYS A 328 -12.98 30.79 10.20
N LEU A 329 -12.51 29.55 10.18
CA LEU A 329 -11.89 28.91 11.35
C LEU A 329 -10.55 29.60 11.69
N HIS A 330 -9.75 29.95 10.66
CA HIS A 330 -8.51 30.70 10.84
C HIS A 330 -8.76 32.12 11.39
N GLU A 331 -9.76 32.82 10.88
CA GLU A 331 -10.18 34.16 11.34
C GLU A 331 -10.62 34.14 12.82
N VAL A 332 -11.44 33.15 13.21
CA VAL A 332 -11.83 32.93 14.62
C VAL A 332 -10.63 32.56 15.49
N GLN A 333 -9.67 31.78 14.97
CA GLN A 333 -8.44 31.48 15.70
C GLN A 333 -7.60 32.74 15.94
N GLU A 334 -7.38 33.58 14.92
CA GLU A 334 -6.64 34.84 15.06
C GLU A 334 -7.30 35.78 16.07
N GLN A 335 -8.64 35.93 16.02
CA GLN A 335 -9.40 36.69 17.03
C GLN A 335 -9.18 36.13 18.45
N SER A 336 -9.19 34.80 18.62
CA SER A 336 -8.95 34.16 19.92
C SER A 336 -7.50 34.32 20.41
N GLU A 337 -6.52 34.37 19.51
CA GLU A 337 -5.12 34.58 19.86
C GLU A 337 -4.83 36.04 20.23
N CYS A 338 -5.47 37.00 19.56
CA CYS A 338 -5.46 38.42 19.96
C CYS A 338 -6.03 38.59 21.37
N TYR A 339 -7.25 38.09 21.63
CA TYR A 339 -7.89 38.20 22.94
C TYR A 339 -7.07 37.51 24.05
N ARG A 340 -6.45 36.36 23.76
CA ARG A 340 -5.53 35.68 24.69
C ARG A 340 -4.28 36.52 24.99
N ASN A 341 -3.77 37.28 24.02
CA ASN A 341 -2.61 38.16 24.22
C ASN A 341 -3.01 39.43 25.01
N GLU A 342 -4.20 40.00 24.79
CA GLU A 342 -4.75 41.11 25.57
C GLU A 342 -4.88 40.74 27.05
N LEU A 343 -5.49 39.58 27.35
CA LEU A 343 -5.59 39.04 28.72
C LEU A 343 -4.21 38.82 29.39
N LEU A 344 -3.19 38.43 28.63
CA LEU A 344 -1.82 38.29 29.14
C LEU A 344 -1.17 39.65 29.43
N GLU A 345 -1.44 40.68 28.62
CA GLU A 345 -1.03 42.05 28.96
C GLU A 345 -1.72 42.56 30.22
N GLU A 346 -3.04 42.33 30.37
CA GLU A 346 -3.78 42.73 31.57
C GLU A 346 -3.26 42.02 32.83
N ALA A 347 -3.03 40.71 32.76
CA ALA A 347 -2.37 39.97 33.84
C ALA A 347 -0.98 40.54 34.17
N GLY A 348 -0.20 40.95 33.14
CA GLY A 348 1.09 41.61 33.32
C GLY A 348 0.99 43.02 33.93
N LYS A 349 -0.07 43.78 33.63
CA LYS A 349 -0.37 45.08 34.24
C LYS A 349 -0.77 44.92 35.71
N VAL A 350 -1.62 43.93 36.02
CA VAL A 350 -2.02 43.57 37.40
C VAL A 350 -0.82 43.09 38.23
N PHE A 351 0.07 42.27 37.66
CA PHE A 351 1.29 41.81 38.34
C PHE A 351 2.22 42.97 38.71
N LYS A 352 2.42 43.94 37.80
CA LYS A 352 3.17 45.17 38.10
C LYS A 352 2.49 46.02 39.17
N LEU A 353 1.16 46.11 39.17
CA LEU A 353 0.39 46.78 40.22
C LEU A 353 0.62 46.14 41.61
N GLY A 354 0.64 44.80 41.70
CA GLY A 354 0.99 44.10 42.94
C GLY A 354 2.42 44.37 43.43
N GLN A 355 3.39 44.46 42.50
CA GLN A 355 4.75 44.89 42.84
C GLN A 355 4.79 46.34 43.37
N TYR A 356 4.08 47.27 42.74
CA TYR A 356 3.99 48.65 43.24
C TYR A 356 3.26 48.75 44.59
N GLN A 357 2.26 47.90 44.84
CA GLN A 357 1.57 47.84 46.14
C GLN A 357 2.51 47.36 47.25
N SER A 358 3.26 46.26 47.05
CA SER A 358 4.25 45.80 48.03
C SER A 358 5.36 46.84 48.29
N LEU A 359 5.89 47.48 47.24
CA LEU A 359 6.85 48.58 47.39
C LEU A 359 6.27 49.80 48.13
N ALA A 360 4.99 50.10 47.94
CA ALA A 360 4.30 51.17 48.66
C ALA A 360 4.04 50.81 50.14
N GLU A 361 3.77 49.54 50.46
CA GLU A 361 3.70 49.08 51.85
C GLU A 361 5.06 49.15 52.54
N ASP A 362 6.14 48.74 51.89
CA ASP A 362 7.48 48.80 52.47
C ASP A 362 7.94 50.25 52.66
N ARG A 363 7.64 51.15 51.71
CA ARG A 363 7.83 52.59 51.91
C ARG A 363 6.97 53.17 53.03
N LYS A 364 5.74 52.70 53.24
CA LYS A 364 4.93 53.11 54.41
C LYS A 364 5.56 52.63 55.74
N LYS A 365 6.10 51.41 55.79
CA LYS A 365 6.84 50.88 56.95
C LYS A 365 8.13 51.68 57.22
N GLU A 366 8.77 52.19 56.17
CA GLU A 366 9.96 53.04 56.26
C GLU A 366 9.62 54.47 56.71
N ILE A 367 8.57 55.09 56.15
CA ILE A 367 8.06 56.40 56.58
C ILE A 367 7.65 56.36 58.05
N ALA A 368 6.89 55.35 58.50
CA ALA A 368 6.48 55.22 59.90
C ALA A 368 7.67 55.12 60.88
N LYS A 369 8.80 54.51 60.46
CA LYS A 369 10.04 54.51 61.25
C LYS A 369 10.70 55.89 61.31
N LEU A 370 10.69 56.63 60.19
CA LEU A 370 11.22 57.99 60.14
C LEU A 370 10.35 58.97 60.96
N GLU A 371 9.03 58.84 60.91
CA GLU A 371 8.08 59.58 61.75
C GLU A 371 8.33 59.30 63.24
N GLN A 372 8.54 58.03 63.63
CA GLN A 372 8.90 57.67 65.00
C GLN A 372 10.25 58.29 65.44
N GLN A 373 11.24 58.32 64.56
CA GLN A 373 12.53 58.97 64.83
C GLN A 373 12.40 60.49 64.93
N ILE A 374 11.57 61.13 64.10
CA ILE A 374 11.28 62.58 64.17
C ILE A 374 10.63 62.90 65.51
N LEU A 375 9.61 62.13 65.93
CA LEU A 375 8.94 62.31 67.22
C LEU A 375 9.92 62.17 68.41
N GLU A 376 10.86 61.22 68.35
CA GLU A 376 11.93 61.08 69.34
C GLU A 376 12.88 62.32 69.35
N LYS A 377 13.24 62.85 68.17
CA LYS A 377 14.05 64.07 68.07
C LYS A 377 13.31 65.32 68.54
N GLU A 378 12.00 65.43 68.34
CA GLU A 378 11.16 66.52 68.84
C GLU A 378 10.98 66.45 70.37
N ALA A 379 10.84 65.25 70.94
CA ALA A 379 10.88 65.04 72.39
C ALA A 379 12.25 65.45 72.99
N LEU A 380 13.35 65.07 72.34
CA LEU A 380 14.69 65.50 72.75
C LEU A 380 14.87 67.03 72.61
N ALA A 381 14.38 67.64 71.53
CA ALA A 381 14.48 69.08 71.29
C ALA A 381 13.66 69.90 72.30
N SER A 382 12.45 69.47 72.64
CA SER A 382 11.61 70.15 73.64
C SER A 382 12.22 70.05 75.06
N THR A 383 12.80 68.91 75.46
CA THR A 383 13.55 68.84 76.74
C THR A 383 14.84 69.68 76.72
N ALA A 384 15.45 69.91 75.55
CA ALA A 384 16.57 70.83 75.40
C ALA A 384 16.13 72.31 75.50
N GLN A 385 14.98 72.68 74.92
CA GLN A 385 14.39 74.00 75.06
C GLN A 385 14.01 74.32 76.52
N GLN A 386 13.43 73.35 77.25
CA GLN A 386 13.15 73.50 78.69
C GLN A 386 14.41 73.71 79.53
N LYS A 387 15.53 73.04 79.19
CA LYS A 387 16.83 73.29 79.84
C LYS A 387 17.38 74.67 79.52
N LEU A 388 17.15 75.16 78.30
CA LEU A 388 17.59 76.48 77.87
C LEU A 388 16.80 77.61 78.56
N SER A 389 15.49 77.48 78.73
CA SER A 389 14.69 78.51 79.43
C SER A 389 15.12 78.67 80.90
N VAL A 390 15.37 77.57 81.60
CA VAL A 390 15.88 77.59 83.00
C VAL A 390 17.25 78.26 83.10
N LEU A 391 18.11 78.12 82.08
CA LEU A 391 19.40 78.83 82.03
C LEU A 391 19.24 80.33 81.75
N VAL A 392 18.27 80.72 80.91
CA VAL A 392 17.95 82.13 80.63
C VAL A 392 17.38 82.83 81.87
N GLU A 393 16.45 82.20 82.59
CA GLU A 393 15.90 82.71 83.86
C GLU A 393 17.00 82.93 84.91
N ARG A 394 17.97 82.01 85.00
CA ARG A 394 19.13 82.17 85.88
C ARG A 394 20.00 83.37 85.49
N SER A 395 20.26 83.56 84.19
CA SER A 395 21.05 84.67 83.67
C SER A 395 20.39 86.05 83.86
N THR A 396 19.05 86.14 83.84
CA THR A 396 18.35 87.41 84.13
C THR A 396 18.35 87.71 85.63
N GLN A 397 18.27 86.67 86.48
CA GLN A 397 18.40 86.80 87.92
C GLN A 397 19.81 87.27 88.35
N ASP A 398 20.87 86.74 87.72
CA ASP A 398 22.25 87.18 87.95
C ASP A 398 22.46 88.66 87.51
N SER A 399 21.84 89.06 86.40
CA SER A 399 21.89 90.45 85.89
C SER A 399 21.17 91.44 86.82
N ALA A 400 20.08 91.03 87.47
CA ALA A 400 19.38 91.85 88.47
C ALA A 400 20.26 92.11 89.73
N HIS A 401 21.07 91.14 90.15
CA HIS A 401 22.00 91.31 91.26
C HIS A 401 23.10 92.34 90.99
N ILE A 402 23.63 92.39 89.75
CA ILE A 402 24.67 93.35 89.35
C ILE A 402 24.15 94.80 89.45
N LEU A 403 22.95 95.05 88.93
CA LEU A 403 22.31 96.38 88.89
C LEU A 403 22.00 96.93 90.31
N GLN A 404 21.89 96.05 91.31
CA GLN A 404 21.72 96.46 92.71
C GLN A 404 23.05 96.88 93.36
N LEU A 405 24.16 96.21 93.05
CA LEU A 405 25.50 96.57 93.56
C LEU A 405 25.98 97.94 93.06
N GLU A 406 25.67 98.31 91.82
CA GLU A 406 25.98 99.63 91.26
C GLU A 406 25.33 100.78 92.06
N LYS A 407 24.17 100.52 92.66
CA LYS A 407 23.42 101.50 93.46
C LYS A 407 24.12 101.82 94.77
N ASP A 408 24.63 100.81 95.47
CA ASP A 408 25.27 100.97 96.78
C ASP A 408 26.62 101.70 96.68
N VAL A 409 27.38 101.44 95.60
CA VAL A 409 28.61 102.20 95.28
C VAL A 409 28.31 103.70 95.08
N SER A 410 27.15 104.05 94.50
CA SER A 410 26.76 105.45 94.29
C SER A 410 26.42 106.21 95.59
N ALA A 411 26.12 105.51 96.69
CA ALA A 411 25.82 106.13 97.98
C ALA A 411 27.12 106.57 98.70
N LEU A 412 28.08 105.66 98.81
CA LEU A 412 29.35 105.87 99.54
C LEU A 412 30.19 107.03 98.96
N THR A 413 30.12 107.25 97.65
CA THR A 413 30.87 108.35 96.98
C THR A 413 30.41 109.76 97.39
N LYS A 414 29.16 109.93 97.85
CA LYS A 414 28.65 111.23 98.33
C LYS A 414 29.13 111.59 99.73
N GLU A 415 29.41 110.60 100.56
CA GLU A 415 29.81 110.82 101.96
C GLU A 415 31.28 111.25 102.05
N ALA A 416 32.15 110.64 101.24
CA ALA A 416 33.57 110.99 101.10
C ALA A 416 33.83 112.44 100.62
N ALA A 417 32.84 113.11 100.03
CA ALA A 417 32.98 114.48 99.55
C ALA A 417 33.03 115.53 100.67
N LYS A 418 32.29 115.33 101.78
CA LYS A 418 32.23 116.31 102.88
C LYS A 418 33.56 116.43 103.64
N SER A 419 34.27 115.33 103.85
CA SER A 419 35.53 115.30 104.60
C SER A 419 36.74 115.88 103.84
N ARG A 420 36.60 116.24 102.56
CA ARG A 420 37.69 116.82 101.76
C ARG A 420 37.88 118.32 101.97
N VAL A 421 36.82 119.07 102.27
CA VAL A 421 36.91 120.54 102.41
C VAL A 421 37.76 120.93 103.63
N GLN A 422 37.53 120.30 104.79
CA GLN A 422 38.22 120.59 106.05
C GLN A 422 39.73 120.30 106.07
N ARG A 423 40.32 119.73 105.01
CA ARG A 423 41.77 119.50 104.92
C ARG A 423 42.52 120.62 104.19
N HIS A 424 41.86 121.31 103.26
CA HIS A 424 42.52 122.28 102.39
C HIS A 424 42.95 123.54 103.16
N ASP A 425 42.14 123.99 104.12
CA ASP A 425 42.41 125.17 104.95
C ASP A 425 43.62 125.03 105.89
N MET A 426 44.11 123.79 106.11
CA MET A 426 45.32 123.50 106.90
C MET A 426 46.58 123.46 106.02
N GLU A 427 46.42 123.20 104.72
CA GLU A 427 47.50 122.88 103.79
C GLU A 427 48.24 124.14 103.30
N THR A 428 47.51 125.27 103.21
CA THR A 428 48.05 126.60 102.86
C THR A 428 49.02 127.16 103.91
N ALA A 429 48.93 126.72 105.17
CA ALA A 429 49.84 127.12 106.24
C ALA A 429 51.21 126.45 106.16
N LEU A 430 51.34 125.32 105.45
CA LEU A 430 52.58 124.54 105.38
C LEU A 430 53.52 125.01 104.25
N LEU A 431 52.96 125.61 103.21
CA LEU A 431 53.65 125.97 101.97
C LEU A 431 54.72 127.07 102.20
N HIS A 432 54.49 127.97 103.15
CA HIS A 432 55.45 129.00 103.57
C HIS A 432 56.74 128.43 104.21
N ALA A 433 56.77 127.13 104.57
CA ALA A 433 57.95 126.46 105.11
C ALA A 433 58.75 125.65 104.07
N GLN A 434 58.30 125.54 102.82
CA GLN A 434 58.95 124.70 101.81
C GLN A 434 59.94 125.46 100.90
N GLU A 435 59.75 126.77 100.70
CA GLU A 435 60.65 127.60 99.87
C GLU A 435 62.10 127.67 100.42
N GLU A 436 62.31 127.38 101.71
CA GLU A 436 63.66 127.30 102.30
C GLU A 436 64.45 126.06 101.85
N LEU A 437 63.77 124.99 101.40
CA LEU A 437 64.39 123.68 101.13
C LEU A 437 64.93 123.53 99.70
N GLU A 438 64.28 124.17 98.72
CA GLU A 438 64.55 123.96 97.29
C GLU A 438 65.92 124.49 96.83
N ARG A 439 66.58 125.34 97.63
CA ARG A 439 67.96 125.82 97.40
C ARG A 439 69.01 124.70 97.37
N SER A 440 68.64 123.47 97.73
CA SER A 440 69.55 122.31 97.85
C SER A 440 69.66 121.41 96.61
N HIS A 441 68.73 121.46 95.65
CA HIS A 441 68.53 120.36 94.69
C HIS A 441 69.02 120.60 93.24
N ILE A 442 69.97 121.52 93.04
CA ILE A 442 70.45 121.93 91.71
C ILE A 442 71.56 121.02 91.14
N GLU A 443 72.28 120.25 91.97
CA GLU A 443 73.62 119.75 91.59
C GLU A 443 73.70 118.38 90.88
N LEU A 444 72.64 117.57 90.83
CA LEU A 444 72.75 116.16 90.41
C LEU A 444 72.08 115.79 89.07
N GLN A 445 72.87 115.06 88.27
CA GLN A 445 72.48 114.19 87.14
C GLN A 445 72.09 114.86 85.79
N LYS A 446 73.14 115.32 85.09
CA LYS A 446 73.23 115.22 83.62
C LYS A 446 73.57 113.77 83.19
N ALA A 447 73.31 113.46 81.91
CA ALA A 447 73.68 112.24 81.15
C ALA A 447 72.84 110.97 81.42
N LEU A 448 72.53 110.08 80.45
CA LEU A 448 73.10 109.84 79.10
C LEU A 448 72.05 109.25 78.10
N GLU A 449 72.37 109.07 76.80
CA GLU A 449 71.42 108.73 75.70
C GLU A 449 71.78 107.51 74.78
N LYS A 450 70.72 106.85 74.22
CA LYS A 450 70.49 106.33 72.83
C LYS A 450 71.28 105.17 72.12
N SER A 451 70.49 104.14 71.68
CA SER A 451 70.23 103.63 70.27
C SER A 451 71.10 102.62 69.43
N SER A 452 70.46 101.48 69.04
CA SER A 452 70.27 100.88 67.66
C SER A 452 71.36 99.99 66.91
N PRO A 453 71.31 99.58 65.58
CA PRO A 453 71.13 98.15 65.15
C PRO A 453 71.89 97.57 63.86
N SER A 454 71.56 96.32 63.40
CA SER A 454 71.44 95.76 61.98
C SER A 454 72.51 94.87 61.21
N SER A 455 71.99 93.90 60.38
CA SER A 455 72.34 93.41 58.98
C SER A 455 73.39 92.32 58.50
N GLU A 456 72.95 91.50 57.49
CA GLU A 456 73.54 90.84 56.25
C GLU A 456 74.75 89.81 56.25
N GLU A 457 75.09 88.89 55.27
CA GLU A 457 74.48 88.13 54.11
C GLU A 457 75.47 87.04 53.47
N ARG A 458 75.12 86.28 52.38
CA ARG A 458 75.97 85.49 51.37
C ARG A 458 76.50 84.04 51.64
N ILE A 459 76.97 83.20 50.66
CA ILE A 459 76.39 82.64 49.37
C ILE A 459 77.20 81.44 48.72
N GLY A 460 76.54 80.44 48.07
CA GLY A 460 76.88 79.76 46.76
C GLY A 460 77.92 78.60 46.52
N THR A 461 77.49 77.31 46.41
CA THR A 461 78.21 76.19 45.68
C THR A 461 77.32 75.05 45.09
N ASP A 462 76.00 75.22 45.05
CA ASP A 462 75.04 74.12 45.34
C ASP A 462 74.29 73.49 44.12
N GLU A 463 74.44 74.02 42.89
CA GLU A 463 73.55 73.63 41.77
C GLU A 463 73.85 72.26 41.11
N HIS A 464 75.12 71.85 41.00
CA HIS A 464 75.45 70.65 40.22
C HIS A 464 75.06 69.35 40.94
N LEU A 465 75.21 69.33 42.27
CA LEU A 465 74.71 68.26 43.14
C LEU A 465 73.17 68.17 43.07
N LYS A 466 72.46 69.30 42.99
CA LYS A 466 71.00 69.33 42.85
C LYS A 466 70.50 68.67 41.57
N ARG A 467 71.18 68.81 40.43
CA ARG A 467 70.73 68.15 39.18
C ARG A 467 70.85 66.63 39.25
N LEU A 468 71.94 66.11 39.81
CA LEU A 468 72.15 64.67 39.98
C LEU A 468 71.22 64.07 41.05
N SER A 469 70.97 64.77 42.16
CA SER A 469 70.00 64.32 43.16
C SER A 469 68.55 64.39 42.66
N LEU A 470 68.20 65.38 41.82
CA LEU A 470 66.87 65.46 41.20
C LEU A 470 66.61 64.27 40.26
N GLN A 471 67.55 63.95 39.36
CA GLN A 471 67.40 62.81 38.44
C GLN A 471 67.31 61.47 39.18
N LYS A 472 68.09 61.29 40.26
CA LYS A 472 67.98 60.10 41.10
C LYS A 472 66.63 60.05 41.82
N ALA A 473 66.18 61.15 42.41
CA ALA A 473 64.87 61.22 43.07
C ALA A 473 63.69 61.03 42.11
N GLU A 474 63.82 61.40 40.83
CA GLU A 474 62.83 61.07 39.79
C GLU A 474 62.82 59.58 39.43
N ALA A 475 63.99 58.94 39.34
CA ALA A 475 64.09 57.50 39.12
C ALA A 475 63.50 56.71 40.31
N ASP A 476 63.85 57.09 41.54
CA ASP A 476 63.35 56.47 42.77
C ASP A 476 61.82 56.65 42.90
N LYS A 477 61.27 57.82 42.51
CA LYS A 477 59.82 58.05 42.42
C LYS A 477 59.13 57.16 41.39
N ARG A 478 59.75 56.94 40.21
CA ARG A 478 59.20 56.05 39.17
C ARG A 478 59.25 54.58 39.60
N ALA A 479 60.31 54.16 40.29
CA ALA A 479 60.39 52.83 40.90
C ALA A 479 59.27 52.62 41.94
N ALA A 480 59.12 53.57 42.88
CA ALA A 480 58.05 53.52 43.89
C ALA A 480 56.63 53.51 43.28
N GLN A 481 56.41 54.22 42.15
CA GLN A 481 55.15 54.15 41.40
C GLN A 481 54.91 52.77 40.76
N LEU A 482 55.95 52.15 40.20
CA LEU A 482 55.85 50.80 39.61
C LEU A 482 55.57 49.73 40.67
N ASP A 483 56.23 49.79 41.84
CA ASP A 483 55.95 48.87 42.94
C ASP A 483 54.54 49.07 43.53
N LEU A 484 54.04 50.32 43.59
CA LEU A 484 52.67 50.59 44.04
C LEU A 484 51.62 50.01 43.05
N VAL A 485 51.87 50.15 41.74
CA VAL A 485 51.03 49.53 40.69
C VAL A 485 51.12 48.01 40.74
N ARG A 486 52.30 47.44 40.96
CA ARG A 486 52.51 46.00 41.11
C ARG A 486 51.73 45.46 42.32
N LEU A 487 51.81 46.13 43.47
CA LEU A 487 51.08 45.75 44.68
C LEU A 487 49.56 45.80 44.49
N ASP A 488 49.05 46.78 43.73
CA ASP A 488 47.62 46.86 43.40
C ASP A 488 47.21 45.77 42.39
N LEU A 489 48.05 45.44 41.40
CA LEU A 489 47.81 44.30 40.50
C LEU A 489 47.82 42.96 41.25
N GLU A 490 48.75 42.75 42.19
CA GLU A 490 48.80 41.55 43.03
C GLU A 490 47.57 41.45 43.94
N LYS A 491 47.11 42.56 44.53
CA LYS A 491 45.84 42.63 45.30
C LYS A 491 44.62 42.35 44.43
N ARG A 492 44.53 42.92 43.23
CA ARG A 492 43.45 42.67 42.27
C ARG A 492 43.43 41.20 41.82
N ASN A 493 44.59 40.61 41.57
CA ASN A 493 44.70 39.21 41.14
C ASN A 493 44.30 38.25 42.27
N GLY A 494 44.76 38.49 43.51
CA GLY A 494 44.30 37.72 44.68
C GLY A 494 42.80 37.87 44.94
N ARG A 495 42.23 39.07 44.75
CA ARG A 495 40.79 39.30 44.82
C ARG A 495 40.04 38.51 43.73
N LEU A 496 40.48 38.58 42.47
CA LEU A 496 39.89 37.81 41.37
C LEU A 496 39.97 36.30 41.62
N GLN A 497 41.07 35.79 42.17
CA GLN A 497 41.19 34.39 42.58
C GLN A 497 40.16 34.01 43.66
N SER A 498 39.95 34.87 44.66
CA SER A 498 38.92 34.65 45.70
C SER A 498 37.49 34.71 45.15
N GLU A 499 37.21 35.61 44.20
CA GLU A 499 35.92 35.73 43.55
C GLU A 499 35.66 34.50 42.63
N VAL A 500 36.68 34.01 41.93
CA VAL A 500 36.62 32.75 41.16
C VAL A 500 36.39 31.55 42.07
N SER A 501 37.11 31.40 43.20
CA SER A 501 36.90 30.27 44.11
C SER A 501 35.50 30.27 44.74
N ALA A 502 35.00 31.44 45.16
CA ALA A 502 33.64 31.58 45.68
C ALA A 502 32.56 31.28 44.62
N LEU A 503 32.81 31.60 43.35
CA LEU A 503 31.94 31.21 42.24
C LEU A 503 31.99 29.71 41.95
N VAL A 504 33.17 29.07 41.98
CA VAL A 504 33.32 27.61 41.83
C VAL A 504 32.60 26.87 42.97
N GLU A 505 32.76 27.28 44.22
CA GLU A 505 31.99 26.69 45.33
C GLU A 505 30.48 26.91 45.17
N ARG A 506 30.04 28.07 44.65
CA ARG A 506 28.62 28.32 44.39
C ARG A 506 28.08 27.42 43.27
N ILE A 507 28.89 27.15 42.25
CA ILE A 507 28.57 26.19 41.19
C ILE A 507 28.49 24.77 41.75
N HIS A 508 29.45 24.34 42.59
CA HIS A 508 29.39 23.01 43.22
C HIS A 508 28.20 22.86 44.17
N ARG A 509 27.93 23.83 45.06
CA ARG A 509 26.72 23.80 45.91
C ARG A 509 25.43 23.77 45.08
N MET A 510 25.39 24.48 43.96
CA MET A 510 24.28 24.33 43.01
C MET A 510 24.24 22.95 42.34
N GLN A 511 25.36 22.35 41.97
CA GLN A 511 25.38 20.99 41.40
C GLN A 511 24.88 19.96 42.42
N GLU A 512 25.36 20.00 43.67
CA GLU A 512 24.89 19.14 44.76
C GLU A 512 23.39 19.35 45.05
N GLU A 513 22.90 20.59 45.08
CA GLU A 513 21.46 20.87 45.21
C GLU A 513 20.64 20.34 44.02
N TRP A 514 21.16 20.43 42.78
CA TRP A 514 20.44 19.99 41.59
C TRP A 514 20.46 18.46 41.43
N GLU A 515 21.58 17.80 41.73
CA GLU A 515 21.70 16.35 41.77
C GLU A 515 20.86 15.77 42.93
N GLY A 516 20.89 16.40 44.11
CA GLY A 516 20.01 16.07 45.23
C GLY A 516 18.52 16.18 44.87
N ARG A 517 18.11 17.26 44.17
CA ARG A 517 16.74 17.41 43.65
C ARG A 517 16.41 16.39 42.55
N LEU A 518 17.38 15.97 41.74
CA LEU A 518 17.20 14.95 40.71
C LEU A 518 16.99 13.55 41.30
N LEU A 519 17.69 13.23 42.40
CA LEU A 519 17.61 11.96 43.13
C LEU A 519 16.39 11.90 44.08
N ALA A 520 16.00 13.03 44.69
CA ALA A 520 14.86 13.11 45.59
C ALA A 520 13.50 13.28 44.87
N SER A 521 13.48 13.53 43.55
CA SER A 521 12.25 13.66 42.78
C SER A 521 11.67 12.29 42.39
N PRO A 522 10.43 11.95 42.80
CA PRO A 522 9.83 10.67 42.45
C PRO A 522 9.45 10.62 40.95
N ALA A 523 10.31 9.97 40.17
CA ALA A 523 10.00 9.38 38.86
C ALA A 523 9.35 10.31 37.81
N ASN A 524 9.83 11.55 37.66
CA ASN A 524 9.55 12.38 36.48
C ASN A 524 10.83 12.79 35.73
N VAL A 525 11.64 11.79 35.36
CA VAL A 525 12.54 11.92 34.21
C VAL A 525 11.69 12.29 33.00
N THR A 526 12.00 13.40 32.35
CA THR A 526 11.29 13.89 31.17
C THR A 526 11.42 12.91 30.00
N LYS A 527 10.48 11.97 29.91
CA LYS A 527 10.28 11.17 28.72
C LYS A 527 10.11 12.11 27.53
N LEU A 528 11.03 12.05 26.58
CA LEU A 528 10.78 12.60 25.24
C LEU A 528 9.47 11.98 24.72
N PRO A 529 8.63 12.74 24.00
CA PRO A 529 7.31 12.28 23.56
C PRO A 529 7.44 10.93 22.86
N GLU A 530 6.80 9.89 23.40
CA GLU A 530 6.95 8.52 22.93
C GLU A 530 6.37 8.39 21.52
N HIS A 531 7.21 8.56 20.51
CA HIS A 531 6.81 8.44 19.11
C HIS A 531 6.61 6.96 18.75
N TYR A 532 5.37 6.60 18.44
CA TYR A 532 4.96 5.33 17.86
C TYR A 532 4.56 5.50 16.38
N GLY A 533 4.56 4.40 15.62
CA GLY A 533 4.16 4.39 14.21
C GLY A 533 5.32 4.42 13.22
N ALA A 534 6.54 4.04 13.64
CA ALA A 534 7.65 3.76 12.74
C ALA A 534 7.28 2.68 11.70
N ALA A 535 6.51 1.66 12.08
CA ALA A 535 5.96 0.66 11.16
C ALA A 535 5.06 1.29 10.07
N GLU A 536 4.14 2.17 10.46
CA GLU A 536 3.27 2.93 9.55
C GLU A 536 4.08 3.89 8.66
N ARG A 537 5.14 4.48 9.20
CA ARG A 537 6.05 5.34 8.44
C ARG A 537 6.83 4.58 7.36
N VAL A 538 7.08 3.27 7.52
CA VAL A 538 7.59 2.41 6.45
C VAL A 538 6.49 2.03 5.47
N ARG A 539 5.29 1.67 5.93
CA ARG A 539 4.13 1.36 5.06
C ARG A 539 3.75 2.51 4.12
N ARG A 540 3.91 3.76 4.58
CA ARG A 540 3.67 4.98 3.80
C ARG A 540 4.76 5.28 2.75
N GLN A 541 5.91 4.59 2.76
CA GLN A 541 6.97 4.79 1.76
C GLN A 541 6.54 4.28 0.38
N LEU A 542 7.03 4.95 -0.66
CA LEU A 542 6.75 4.60 -2.06
C LEU A 542 7.15 3.15 -2.39
N SER A 543 8.26 2.65 -1.85
CA SER A 543 8.68 1.24 -1.99
C SER A 543 7.61 0.28 -1.49
N TYR A 544 7.14 0.43 -0.24
CA TYR A 544 6.12 -0.45 0.31
C TYR A 544 4.81 -0.40 -0.48
N ARG A 545 4.37 0.80 -0.89
CA ARG A 545 3.14 1.00 -1.67
C ARG A 545 3.22 0.37 -3.06
N LEU A 546 4.33 0.53 -3.77
CA LEU A 546 4.52 -0.06 -5.11
C LEU A 546 4.61 -1.60 -5.05
N GLY A 547 5.32 -2.18 -4.08
CA GLY A 547 5.34 -3.64 -3.94
C GLY A 547 4.01 -4.22 -3.45
N ALA A 548 3.25 -3.47 -2.63
CA ALA A 548 1.89 -3.87 -2.25
C ALA A 548 0.91 -3.86 -3.43
N THR A 549 1.01 -2.88 -4.35
CA THR A 549 0.18 -2.91 -5.59
C THR A 549 0.62 -4.00 -6.56
N MET A 550 1.93 -4.30 -6.70
CA MET A 550 2.40 -5.48 -7.45
C MET A 550 1.76 -6.77 -6.91
N ILE A 551 1.82 -6.99 -5.59
CA ILE A 551 1.25 -8.20 -4.97
C ILE A 551 -0.26 -8.25 -5.21
N LYS A 552 -0.99 -7.14 -4.99
CA LYS A 552 -2.45 -7.10 -5.24
C LYS A 552 -2.80 -7.45 -6.69
N HIS A 553 -2.03 -6.98 -7.66
CA HIS A 553 -2.24 -7.25 -9.08
C HIS A 553 -1.73 -8.63 -9.53
N SER A 554 -0.87 -9.31 -8.76
CA SER A 554 -0.24 -10.58 -9.15
C SER A 554 -1.16 -11.81 -9.15
N TYR A 555 -2.33 -11.74 -8.52
CA TYR A 555 -3.26 -12.88 -8.35
C TYR A 555 -4.15 -13.16 -9.57
N SER A 556 -4.09 -12.35 -10.64
CA SER A 556 -4.95 -12.51 -11.82
C SER A 556 -4.23 -12.06 -13.09
N VAL A 557 -4.52 -12.70 -14.22
CA VAL A 557 -3.95 -12.35 -15.55
C VAL A 557 -4.35 -10.92 -15.95
N GLY A 558 -5.62 -10.54 -15.77
CA GLY A 558 -6.06 -9.14 -15.95
C GLY A 558 -5.49 -8.17 -14.90
N GLY A 559 -5.19 -8.68 -13.71
CA GLY A 559 -4.42 -7.96 -12.70
C GLY A 559 -3.01 -7.63 -13.18
N TRP A 560 -2.30 -8.60 -13.75
CA TRP A 560 -0.95 -8.45 -14.30
C TRP A 560 -0.91 -7.48 -15.48
N LEU A 561 -1.86 -7.57 -16.42
CA LEU A 561 -1.97 -6.62 -17.54
C LEU A 561 -2.22 -5.17 -17.07
N SER A 562 -3.00 -4.98 -16.01
CA SER A 562 -3.29 -3.65 -15.44
C SER A 562 -2.22 -3.15 -14.45
N MET A 563 -1.23 -3.97 -14.09
CA MET A 563 -0.20 -3.67 -13.09
C MET A 563 0.67 -2.44 -13.42
N PRO A 564 1.14 -2.20 -14.67
CA PRO A 564 1.93 -1.00 -15.00
C PRO A 564 1.15 0.30 -14.78
N LEU A 565 -0.15 0.30 -15.15
CA LEU A 565 -1.05 1.45 -14.95
C LEU A 565 -1.36 1.67 -13.46
N GLY A 566 -1.53 0.59 -12.69
CA GLY A 566 -1.69 0.65 -11.24
C GLY A 566 -0.47 1.27 -10.53
N LEU A 567 0.73 0.87 -10.93
CA LEU A 567 1.99 1.44 -10.42
C LEU A 567 2.15 2.92 -10.79
N ALA A 568 1.87 3.29 -12.04
CA ALA A 568 1.92 4.69 -12.49
C ALA A 568 0.92 5.59 -11.71
N LYS A 569 -0.30 5.09 -11.48
CA LYS A 569 -1.35 5.77 -10.71
C LYS A 569 -0.93 6.00 -9.26
N GLU A 570 -0.32 4.99 -8.62
CA GLU A 570 0.13 5.09 -7.23
C GLU A 570 1.39 5.97 -7.09
N ALA A 571 2.32 5.92 -8.05
CA ALA A 571 3.47 6.83 -8.11
C ALA A 571 3.08 8.29 -8.41
N LYS A 572 1.94 8.54 -9.07
CA LYS A 572 1.36 9.89 -9.23
C LYS A 572 0.73 10.36 -7.92
N ARG A 573 -0.05 9.52 -7.24
CA ARG A 573 -0.63 9.80 -5.91
C ARG A 573 0.44 10.16 -4.88
N PHE A 574 1.48 9.34 -4.74
CA PHE A 574 2.57 9.61 -3.79
C PHE A 574 3.31 10.93 -4.07
N ARG A 575 3.51 11.29 -5.35
CA ARG A 575 4.09 12.60 -5.72
C ARG A 575 3.19 13.77 -5.31
N ASN A 576 1.87 13.64 -5.50
CA ASN A 576 0.90 14.64 -5.04
C ASN A 576 0.91 14.76 -3.51
N GLU A 577 0.79 13.63 -2.79
CA GLU A 577 0.84 13.60 -1.31
C GLU A 577 2.13 14.24 -0.76
N LYS A 578 3.29 13.95 -1.38
CA LYS A 578 4.58 14.54 -0.99
C LYS A 578 4.62 16.07 -1.18
N LYS A 579 3.88 16.62 -2.16
CA LYS A 579 3.79 18.07 -2.37
C LYS A 579 3.10 18.76 -1.18
N TYR A 580 2.02 18.18 -0.65
CA TYR A 580 1.32 18.70 0.53
C TYR A 580 2.07 18.43 1.84
N ARG A 581 2.62 17.22 2.03
CA ARG A 581 3.35 16.82 3.25
C ARG A 581 4.74 17.42 3.42
N SER A 582 5.26 18.16 2.45
CA SER A 582 6.58 18.82 2.53
C SER A 582 6.75 19.77 3.73
N LYS A 583 5.64 20.20 4.35
CA LYS A 583 5.61 21.04 5.57
C LYS A 583 5.75 20.24 6.89
N GLU A 584 5.54 18.92 6.91
CA GLU A 584 5.61 18.08 8.12
C GLU A 584 7.06 17.62 8.43
N LYS A 585 7.79 18.34 9.28
CA LYS A 585 9.13 17.94 9.75
C LYS A 585 9.07 16.83 10.83
N LEU A 586 8.84 15.59 10.41
CA LEU A 586 8.82 14.42 11.31
C LEU A 586 10.24 13.98 11.76
N PRO A 587 10.48 13.64 13.05
CA PRO A 587 11.80 13.30 13.60
C PRO A 587 12.40 12.00 13.00
N PRO A 588 13.68 11.64 13.25
CA PRO A 588 14.30 10.44 12.66
C PRO A 588 13.57 9.13 13.04
N ILE A 589 13.57 8.12 12.16
CA ILE A 589 12.93 6.82 12.47
C ILE A 589 13.57 6.12 13.69
N ALA A 590 14.84 6.39 13.97
CA ALA A 590 15.54 5.86 15.14
C ALA A 590 15.07 6.46 16.50
N SER A 591 14.35 7.59 16.50
CA SER A 591 13.80 8.19 17.73
C SER A 591 12.38 7.70 18.06
N TYR A 592 11.95 6.58 17.47
CA TYR A 592 10.65 5.96 17.70
C TYR A 592 10.80 4.74 18.61
N ARG A 593 9.88 4.55 19.55
CA ARG A 593 9.92 3.39 20.45
C ARG A 593 9.63 2.07 19.72
N ASP A 594 8.88 2.13 18.61
CA ASP A 594 8.62 1.01 17.71
C ASP A 594 9.61 0.89 16.53
N ALA A 595 10.80 1.50 16.59
CA ALA A 595 11.78 1.47 15.49
C ALA A 595 12.11 0.06 14.96
N HIS A 596 12.17 -0.96 15.83
CA HIS A 596 12.37 -2.36 15.41
C HIS A 596 11.22 -2.90 14.53
N GLU A 597 9.99 -2.37 14.67
CA GLU A 597 8.88 -2.73 13.79
C GLU A 597 9.02 -2.12 12.39
N ALA A 598 9.69 -0.98 12.23
CA ALA A 598 10.07 -0.45 10.93
C ALA A 598 11.01 -1.43 10.19
N ASP A 599 11.96 -2.04 10.89
CA ASP A 599 12.84 -3.06 10.32
C ASP A 599 12.14 -4.40 10.08
N ARG A 600 11.13 -4.76 10.90
CA ARG A 600 10.21 -5.87 10.59
C ARG A 600 9.46 -5.60 9.28
N MET A 601 8.90 -4.40 9.09
CA MET A 601 8.18 -4.01 7.86
C MET A 601 9.12 -3.92 6.64
N ARG A 602 10.39 -3.51 6.81
CA ARG A 602 11.41 -3.53 5.75
C ARG A 602 11.73 -4.95 5.24
N ARG A 603 11.60 -5.98 6.09
CA ARG A 603 11.78 -7.39 5.72
C ARG A 603 10.58 -7.95 4.93
N HIS A 604 9.44 -7.27 4.86
CA HIS A 604 8.27 -7.74 4.11
C HIS A 604 8.52 -7.72 2.58
N LEU A 605 7.95 -8.70 1.87
CA LEU A 605 8.02 -8.81 0.41
C LEU A 605 7.59 -7.51 -0.29
N SER A 606 6.53 -6.85 0.18
CA SER A 606 6.05 -5.55 -0.34
C SER A 606 7.13 -4.46 -0.32
N TYR A 607 7.98 -4.41 0.72
CA TYR A 607 9.08 -3.45 0.78
C TYR A 607 10.19 -3.83 -0.20
N ARG A 608 10.59 -5.12 -0.20
CA ARG A 608 11.68 -5.65 -1.01
C ARG A 608 11.42 -5.49 -2.51
N LEU A 609 10.23 -5.86 -3.00
CA LEU A 609 9.86 -5.74 -4.41
C LEU A 609 9.88 -4.27 -4.88
N GLY A 610 9.26 -3.36 -4.13
CA GLY A 610 9.25 -1.95 -4.49
C GLY A 610 10.62 -1.27 -4.36
N ALA A 611 11.47 -1.71 -3.44
CA ALA A 611 12.86 -1.26 -3.35
C ALA A 611 13.69 -1.73 -4.56
N LYS A 612 13.57 -3.00 -4.96
CA LYS A 612 14.20 -3.51 -6.20
C LYS A 612 13.67 -2.80 -7.44
N MET A 613 12.38 -2.44 -7.49
CA MET A 613 11.83 -1.65 -8.58
C MET A 613 12.44 -0.24 -8.63
N LEU A 614 12.39 0.51 -7.52
CA LEU A 614 12.90 1.88 -7.47
C LEU A 614 14.39 1.97 -7.81
N GLY A 615 15.20 0.98 -7.39
CA GLY A 615 16.62 0.93 -7.71
C GLY A 615 16.95 0.65 -9.19
N ASN A 616 16.03 0.06 -9.96
CA ASN A 616 16.25 -0.29 -11.38
C ASN A 616 15.42 0.58 -12.36
N ALA A 617 14.37 1.26 -11.88
CA ALA A 617 13.47 2.07 -12.70
C ALA A 617 14.15 3.30 -13.35
N GLY A 618 15.35 3.69 -12.90
CA GLY A 618 16.14 4.78 -13.48
C GLY A 618 16.91 4.42 -14.76
N SER A 619 16.86 3.17 -15.22
CA SER A 619 17.57 2.71 -16.43
C SER A 619 16.62 2.00 -17.40
N PRO A 620 16.67 2.29 -18.72
CA PRO A 620 15.92 1.52 -19.73
C PRO A 620 16.25 0.02 -19.69
N LEU A 621 17.54 -0.32 -19.56
CA LEU A 621 18.00 -1.70 -19.42
C LEU A 621 17.55 -2.33 -18.09
N GLY A 622 17.43 -1.52 -17.04
CA GLY A 622 16.83 -1.93 -15.77
C GLY A 622 15.37 -2.34 -15.95
N TRP A 623 14.58 -1.56 -16.69
CA TRP A 623 13.17 -1.84 -16.97
C TRP A 623 12.96 -3.16 -17.74
N VAL A 624 13.80 -3.45 -18.74
CA VAL A 624 13.76 -4.74 -19.46
C VAL A 624 14.09 -5.92 -18.52
N ARG A 625 15.01 -5.74 -17.57
CA ARG A 625 15.40 -6.78 -16.60
C ARG A 625 14.45 -6.91 -15.40
N MET A 626 13.51 -5.98 -15.21
CA MET A 626 12.60 -5.94 -14.05
C MET A 626 11.84 -7.24 -13.75
N PRO A 627 11.23 -7.94 -14.73
CA PRO A 627 10.47 -9.17 -14.45
C PRO A 627 11.35 -10.27 -13.83
N PHE A 628 12.58 -10.41 -14.31
CA PHE A 628 13.54 -11.39 -13.81
C PHE A 628 14.07 -11.04 -12.41
N ILE A 629 14.36 -9.75 -12.18
CA ILE A 629 14.82 -9.25 -10.87
C ILE A 629 13.73 -9.45 -9.81
N LEU A 630 12.48 -9.12 -10.10
CA LEU A 630 11.35 -9.33 -9.18
C LEU A 630 11.11 -10.83 -8.94
N ARG A 631 11.12 -11.68 -9.98
CA ARG A 631 10.94 -13.14 -9.83
C ARG A 631 12.05 -13.75 -8.95
N ARG A 632 13.31 -13.30 -9.11
CA ARG A 632 14.42 -13.75 -8.26
C ARG A 632 14.23 -13.33 -6.79
N GLU A 633 13.75 -12.12 -6.54
CA GLU A 633 13.48 -11.63 -5.18
C GLU A 633 12.30 -12.37 -4.52
N VAL A 634 11.25 -12.73 -5.27
CA VAL A 634 10.15 -13.58 -4.78
C VAL A 634 10.66 -14.98 -4.40
N ASN A 635 11.52 -15.59 -5.23
CA ASN A 635 12.09 -16.90 -4.94
C ASN A 635 12.97 -16.87 -3.68
N ALA A 636 13.90 -15.91 -3.59
CA ALA A 636 14.74 -15.74 -2.40
C ALA A 636 13.91 -15.53 -1.12
N PHE A 637 12.84 -14.72 -1.19
CA PHE A 637 11.93 -14.53 -0.05
C PHE A 637 11.16 -15.82 0.34
N ARG A 638 10.88 -16.72 -0.61
CA ARG A 638 10.29 -18.04 -0.32
C ARG A 638 11.31 -18.96 0.35
N GLU A 639 12.54 -18.99 -0.12
CA GLU A 639 13.64 -19.77 0.48
C GLU A 639 14.00 -19.30 1.90
N GLU A 640 13.99 -17.98 2.14
CA GLU A 640 14.14 -17.40 3.50
C GLU A 640 12.99 -17.75 4.45
N ARG A 641 11.84 -18.21 3.91
CA ARG A 641 10.66 -18.66 4.66
C ARG A 641 10.51 -20.18 4.75
N SER A 642 11.27 -20.97 3.99
CA SER A 642 11.33 -22.43 4.14
C SER A 642 12.55 -22.91 4.94
N LYS A 643 13.45 -21.98 5.29
CA LYS A 643 14.61 -22.19 6.19
C LYS A 643 14.36 -21.63 7.61
N LYS A 644 13.09 -21.48 8.00
CA LYS A 644 12.60 -20.96 9.29
C LYS A 644 11.33 -21.69 9.71
#